data_AF-F0ZKF9-F1
#
_entry.id   AF-F0ZKF9-F1
#
_cell.length_a   1.000
_cell.length_b   1.000
_cell.length_c   1.000
_cell.angle_alpha   90.00
_cell.angle_beta   90.00
_cell.angle_gamma   90.00
#
_symmetry.space_group_name_H-M   'P 1'
#
loop_
_entity.id
_entity.type
_entity.pdbx_description
1 polymer ?
#
loop_
_entity_poly.entity_id
_entity_poly.type
_entity_poly.pdbx_seq_one_letter_code
_entity_poly.pdbx_strand_id
1 'polypeptide(L)'
;MKIITFIFSFLILINIVFSNDPTIVRFEKPTIDTYASDSCSPIIDVLINFDGLVNPQHYNFKTNNEAGISFPSIINGSLYLFNIQHQVPIGKNQPVSFQLEYSSVRPSLIWNFTNYATIDCDPIPTTLTMQAKQDKWVSTKGLWSLLYWQKLFVVNGLEKSLPYDGLVCTVPQPFYCIFSQTLNGQKVINFLFQIVIYKNPTPYTPFNVVISDKQGRVLHSSPFDGLESPSNPPISISSSEIYPKNGSIAYTDMLKSSIYNVNILNKNGICGIENSNNYYVQNTLIPVLGNPSNASYIGFTELNGNGPVSSHLHIVDTEGTKRIGSDNIAYIGKRSYDTIIENLKSVHLEDTHTNNTIVNLKADVSYFENAYISSNILQNRVLLRYPFGYSNGTVGYHSVSVSLPVPRAKSNVDYLYFRVGTDTISNNIDITPSNITDNTIPQLLKVETIFLEFERVLTRVHARDLESGIGFLYFTNLLKVTSADLVYGDIYDGVYEKVEQIGFLGGSTKPSINIYDVANNYNQFYSSKAIFDTNFNMLPDYPSIKYAEEYHDLDPFTFSAFEFKQNDVDVSNGPVNNTLCFNFAGSSMNMIPRFYLFPSPLNMDSFKLDDLTENLGSWNSAKGMFCLDFQIPARLFTGDVLYSLIMYPVAYESYYLINAVGEKAQLRVKSNFADQMPPIITEFATYPSNNVEITENTNIGWNIRIEDSPNGFKSAEFNITSDFDLEPYILRLTPTNATSGNANSGTYQLRIPIKANTCRSQSFRISSASITDTQGHTSLLPSKLNVNPLMKFLDSPHLTLNITCPQAIVDNIPPVLTSFSPSVDTIEVGVYKDFRNITFTFTTSDYESGISTRHIPVVYITAKNFDREDSKEIFFDEQISQVAKLSSYIYGVATYTCTIQLAYGYGSYQGILVSVYGIVDNQLNINGYSTTDLQSLGFQGTIKVTYSNNPVLDTTSAINSTGTSLTIYGHKFGIDSTKITLQVDYQNGQGWKNTPLSFFSGIILMTNSITPTSTPFYVRVIVDDRISNSLLVVPTGGGNNKCNYEIIQTITSQWNNSHIYPYTLTEAIIKNKGSKPITSFNFTMNNIDQIWGVDKDTATEVYRLPSWHSIINPFEQYSFGYIVKSLTVGIFDNVKVEC
;
A
#
# COMPACT_ATOMS: atom_id res chain seq x y z
N MET A 1 39.85 -61.93 18.99
CA MET A 1 40.27 -60.56 18.61
C MET A 1 40.42 -60.36 17.10
N LYS A 2 41.21 -61.17 16.36
CA LYS A 2 41.33 -61.05 14.89
C LYS A 2 40.03 -61.26 14.08
N ILE A 3 39.09 -62.08 14.58
CA ILE A 3 37.77 -62.27 13.94
C ILE A 3 36.85 -61.05 14.17
N ILE A 4 36.99 -60.35 15.30
CA ILE A 4 36.23 -59.12 15.57
C ILE A 4 36.76 -57.97 14.70
N THR A 5 38.08 -57.89 14.47
CA THR A 5 38.67 -56.89 13.55
C THR A 5 38.31 -57.16 12.09
N PHE A 6 38.18 -58.42 11.68
CA PHE A 6 37.74 -58.77 10.33
C PHE A 6 36.24 -58.52 10.14
N ILE A 7 35.40 -58.79 11.13
CA ILE A 7 33.96 -58.47 11.08
C ILE A 7 33.73 -56.95 11.13
N PHE A 8 34.52 -56.18 11.90
CA PHE A 8 34.45 -54.71 11.89
C PHE A 8 34.95 -54.13 10.56
N SER A 9 36.02 -54.70 9.96
CA SER A 9 36.51 -54.24 8.66
C SER A 9 35.58 -54.64 7.52
N PHE A 10 34.90 -55.79 7.61
CA PHE A 10 33.91 -56.25 6.63
C PHE A 10 32.57 -55.51 6.76
N LEU A 11 32.16 -55.12 7.97
CA LEU A 11 30.99 -54.23 8.19
C LEU A 11 31.29 -52.77 7.79
N ILE A 12 32.55 -52.34 7.82
CA ILE A 12 32.98 -51.04 7.27
C ILE A 12 33.08 -51.11 5.73
N LEU A 13 33.48 -52.25 5.14
CA LEU A 13 33.52 -52.44 3.68
C LEU A 13 32.14 -52.70 3.05
N ILE A 14 31.17 -53.26 3.77
CA ILE A 14 29.78 -53.38 3.30
C ILE A 14 29.03 -52.03 3.34
N ASN A 15 29.55 -51.03 4.06
CA ASN A 15 29.04 -49.65 4.05
C ASN A 15 29.72 -48.73 3.01
N ILE A 16 30.53 -49.29 2.10
CA ILE A 16 31.28 -48.49 1.11
C ILE A 16 30.75 -48.80 -0.31
N VAL A 17 30.10 -47.78 -0.88
CA VAL A 17 29.67 -47.57 -2.28
C VAL A 17 28.38 -48.28 -2.74
N PHE A 18 27.26 -47.97 -2.11
CA PHE A 18 26.13 -47.49 -2.91
C PHE A 18 26.18 -45.97 -2.87
N SER A 19 27.08 -45.39 -3.67
CA SER A 19 26.94 -43.99 -4.06
C SER A 19 25.67 -43.96 -4.90
N ASN A 20 24.59 -43.41 -4.35
CA ASN A 20 23.44 -43.05 -5.18
C ASN A 20 23.91 -41.87 -6.02
N ASP A 21 24.61 -42.19 -7.11
CA ASP A 21 25.06 -41.20 -8.07
C ASP A 21 23.81 -40.42 -8.50
N PRO A 22 23.84 -39.08 -8.45
CA PRO A 22 22.72 -38.32 -8.92
C PRO A 22 22.43 -38.67 -10.37
N THR A 23 21.15 -38.77 -10.69
CA THR A 23 20.69 -39.00 -12.05
C THR A 23 20.02 -37.73 -12.54
N ILE A 24 20.43 -37.25 -13.71
CA ILE A 24 19.69 -36.19 -14.40
C ILE A 24 18.37 -36.81 -14.80
N VAL A 25 17.29 -36.33 -14.20
CA VAL A 25 15.93 -36.80 -14.50
C VAL A 25 15.48 -36.19 -15.81
N ARG A 26 15.71 -34.88 -15.96
CA ARG A 26 15.33 -34.12 -17.13
C ARG A 26 16.15 -32.83 -17.21
N PHE A 27 16.25 -32.34 -18.43
CA PHE A 27 17.01 -31.18 -18.84
C PHE A 27 16.11 -30.36 -19.74
N GLU A 28 16.03 -29.04 -19.52
CA GLU A 28 15.29 -28.14 -20.38
C GLU A 28 16.26 -27.17 -21.06
N LYS A 29 16.21 -27.15 -22.40
CA LYS A 29 17.04 -26.24 -23.19
C LYS A 29 16.47 -24.82 -23.02
N PRO A 30 17.28 -23.82 -22.67
CA PRO A 30 16.82 -22.45 -22.64
C PRO A 30 16.35 -22.00 -24.02
N THR A 31 15.19 -21.34 -24.07
CA THR A 31 14.87 -20.40 -25.13
C THR A 31 15.73 -19.15 -24.93
N ILE A 32 16.66 -18.92 -25.86
CA ILE A 32 17.40 -17.66 -25.89
C ILE A 32 16.60 -16.69 -26.74
N ASP A 33 15.87 -15.82 -26.06
CA ASP A 33 15.08 -14.76 -26.69
C ASP A 33 15.85 -13.43 -26.79
N THR A 34 17.17 -13.46 -26.57
CA THR A 34 18.09 -12.31 -26.65
C THR A 34 19.23 -12.55 -27.64
N TYR A 35 19.58 -11.55 -28.45
CA TYR A 35 20.83 -11.57 -29.22
C TYR A 35 22.05 -11.43 -28.29
N ALA A 36 23.18 -11.98 -28.71
CA ALA A 36 24.44 -11.82 -27.98
C ALA A 36 25.21 -10.60 -28.47
N SER A 37 25.72 -9.81 -27.51
CA SER A 37 26.60 -8.68 -27.81
C SER A 37 28.05 -9.15 -27.94
N ASP A 38 28.55 -9.91 -26.95
CA ASP A 38 29.82 -10.68 -27.01
C ASP A 38 29.59 -12.20 -26.76
N SER A 39 28.65 -12.52 -25.87
CA SER A 39 28.21 -13.87 -25.50
C SER A 39 26.74 -13.83 -25.09
N CYS A 40 26.00 -14.94 -25.25
CA CYS A 40 24.72 -15.08 -24.56
C CYS A 40 24.93 -15.76 -23.20
N SER A 41 24.04 -15.49 -22.25
CA SER A 41 24.06 -16.12 -20.92
C SER A 41 22.76 -16.91 -20.67
N PRO A 42 22.50 -17.98 -21.45
CA PRO A 42 21.37 -18.86 -21.20
C PRO A 42 21.36 -19.36 -19.76
N ILE A 43 20.16 -19.37 -19.17
CA ILE A 43 19.90 -20.07 -17.92
C ILE A 43 19.39 -21.45 -18.28
N ILE A 44 20.14 -22.48 -17.89
CA ILE A 44 19.81 -23.88 -18.16
C ILE A 44 19.18 -24.48 -16.91
N ASP A 45 18.02 -25.10 -17.06
CA ASP A 45 17.32 -25.77 -15.98
C ASP A 45 17.58 -27.28 -16.01
N VAL A 46 18.11 -27.80 -14.90
CA VAL A 46 18.50 -29.21 -14.76
C VAL A 46 17.86 -29.80 -13.51
N LEU A 47 17.01 -30.82 -13.68
CA LEU A 47 16.47 -31.59 -12.56
C LEU A 47 17.31 -32.82 -12.31
N ILE A 48 17.78 -32.94 -11.08
CA ILE A 48 18.63 -34.03 -10.63
C ILE A 48 17.87 -34.80 -9.54
N ASN A 49 17.82 -36.12 -9.66
CA ASN A 49 17.41 -37.02 -8.59
C ASN A 49 18.66 -37.51 -7.85
N PHE A 50 18.74 -37.20 -6.57
CA PHE A 50 19.85 -37.45 -5.68
C PHE A 50 19.32 -37.68 -4.26
N ASP A 51 19.47 -38.89 -3.73
CA ASP A 51 18.93 -39.20 -2.39
C ASP A 51 19.75 -38.61 -1.23
N GLY A 52 20.85 -37.91 -1.53
CA GLY A 52 21.66 -37.22 -0.52
C GLY A 52 21.13 -35.82 -0.19
N LEU A 53 21.38 -35.36 1.04
CA LEU A 53 21.13 -33.98 1.44
C LEU A 53 22.09 -33.03 0.72
N VAL A 54 21.56 -32.17 -0.15
CA VAL A 54 22.34 -31.10 -0.80
C VAL A 54 22.36 -29.90 0.13
N ASN A 55 23.39 -29.76 0.97
CA ASN A 55 23.59 -28.53 1.76
C ASN A 55 24.04 -27.38 0.84
N PRO A 56 23.20 -26.37 0.56
CA PRO A 56 23.50 -25.32 -0.41
C PRO A 56 24.75 -24.50 -0.05
N GLN A 57 25.09 -24.40 1.24
CA GLN A 57 26.19 -23.56 1.72
C GLN A 57 27.58 -24.19 1.54
N HIS A 58 27.66 -25.48 1.24
CA HIS A 58 28.93 -26.22 1.22
C HIS A 58 29.45 -26.54 -0.19
N TYR A 59 28.73 -26.14 -1.25
CA TYR A 59 29.16 -26.41 -2.62
C TYR A 59 30.11 -25.34 -3.14
N ASN A 60 31.37 -25.74 -3.33
CA ASN A 60 32.34 -24.96 -4.07
C ASN A 60 32.08 -25.18 -5.57
N PHE A 61 31.35 -24.26 -6.19
CA PHE A 61 31.20 -24.23 -7.64
C PHE A 61 32.51 -23.77 -8.27
N LYS A 62 33.35 -24.71 -8.70
CA LYS A 62 34.55 -24.39 -9.49
C LYS A 62 34.14 -24.21 -10.95
N THR A 63 33.76 -23.00 -11.34
CA THR A 63 33.72 -22.62 -12.75
C THR A 63 34.92 -21.73 -13.03
N ASN A 64 35.76 -22.11 -14.00
CA ASN A 64 36.99 -21.38 -14.25
C ASN A 64 36.77 -20.04 -14.97
N ASN A 65 35.55 -19.67 -15.38
CA ASN A 65 35.25 -18.42 -16.12
C ASN A 65 33.74 -18.05 -16.21
N GLU A 66 32.84 -18.50 -15.33
CA GLU A 66 31.38 -18.35 -15.57
C GLU A 66 30.62 -17.62 -14.47
N ALA A 67 29.73 -16.72 -14.90
CA ALA A 67 28.91 -15.88 -14.06
C ALA A 67 27.60 -16.59 -13.67
N GLY A 68 27.47 -16.94 -12.38
CA GLY A 68 26.19 -17.20 -11.71
C GLY A 68 25.69 -18.65 -11.74
N ILE A 69 25.75 -19.33 -10.60
CA ILE A 69 24.92 -20.51 -10.35
C ILE A 69 23.95 -20.15 -9.25
N SER A 70 22.65 -20.36 -9.48
CA SER A 70 21.65 -20.21 -8.43
C SER A 70 21.65 -21.44 -7.52
N PHE A 71 21.34 -21.26 -6.24
CA PHE A 71 21.19 -22.38 -5.31
C PHE A 71 20.10 -23.34 -5.80
N PRO A 72 20.31 -24.67 -5.72
CA PRO A 72 19.31 -25.63 -6.17
C PRO A 72 18.01 -25.43 -5.41
N SER A 73 16.90 -25.38 -6.14
CA SER A 73 15.56 -25.39 -5.54
C SER A 73 15.19 -26.86 -5.30
N ILE A 74 14.96 -27.24 -4.04
CA ILE A 74 14.52 -28.61 -3.72
C ILE A 74 13.07 -28.73 -4.18
N ILE A 75 12.79 -29.68 -5.07
CA ILE A 75 11.42 -29.95 -5.52
C ILE A 75 10.75 -30.99 -4.62
N ASN A 76 11.43 -32.11 -4.34
CA ASN A 76 10.93 -33.11 -3.40
C ASN A 76 12.05 -34.05 -2.94
N GLY A 77 12.57 -33.87 -1.73
CA GLY A 77 13.43 -34.80 -0.95
C GLY A 77 14.71 -35.29 -1.62
N SER A 78 14.57 -35.94 -2.77
CA SER A 78 15.62 -36.39 -3.68
C SER A 78 15.71 -35.57 -4.97
N LEU A 79 14.72 -34.76 -5.34
CA LEU A 79 14.71 -33.98 -6.59
C LEU A 79 15.18 -32.53 -6.38
N TYR A 80 16.19 -32.10 -7.15
CA TYR A 80 16.83 -30.78 -7.09
C TYR A 80 16.85 -30.10 -8.46
N LEU A 81 16.31 -28.89 -8.55
CA LEU A 81 16.34 -28.05 -9.74
C LEU A 81 17.51 -27.05 -9.67
N PHE A 82 18.43 -27.15 -10.62
CA PHE A 82 19.53 -26.20 -10.78
C PHE A 82 19.22 -25.24 -11.93
N ASN A 83 19.31 -23.93 -11.69
CA ASN A 83 19.32 -22.93 -12.76
C ASN A 83 20.78 -22.49 -12.94
N ILE A 84 21.38 -22.83 -14.08
CA ILE A 84 22.80 -22.67 -14.37
C ILE A 84 22.94 -21.63 -15.46
N GLN A 85 23.53 -20.48 -15.13
CA GLN A 85 23.85 -19.49 -16.15
C GLN A 85 25.20 -19.87 -16.79
N HIS A 86 25.20 -20.05 -18.11
CA HIS A 86 26.39 -20.42 -18.87
C HIS A 86 26.70 -19.36 -19.92
N GLN A 87 27.94 -18.89 -20.02
CA GLN A 87 28.33 -17.91 -21.04
C GLN A 87 28.75 -18.61 -22.33
N VAL A 88 27.94 -18.49 -23.37
CA VAL A 88 28.22 -19.06 -24.69
C VAL A 88 28.71 -17.95 -25.63
N PRO A 89 29.93 -18.00 -26.18
CA PRO A 89 30.42 -17.01 -27.13
C PRO A 89 29.64 -17.06 -28.47
N ILE A 90 29.50 -15.91 -29.13
CA ILE A 90 28.88 -15.79 -30.46
C ILE A 90 29.50 -16.76 -31.46
N GLY A 91 28.64 -17.42 -32.26
CA GLY A 91 29.06 -18.27 -33.37
C GLY A 91 29.79 -19.57 -32.96
N LYS A 92 29.82 -19.89 -31.66
CA LYS A 92 30.36 -21.16 -31.16
C LYS A 92 29.24 -22.03 -30.62
N ASN A 93 29.03 -23.15 -31.29
CA ASN A 93 28.24 -24.25 -30.76
C ASN A 93 29.01 -24.85 -29.58
N GLN A 94 28.63 -24.49 -28.35
CA GLN A 94 29.24 -25.07 -27.16
C GLN A 94 28.38 -26.22 -26.65
N PRO A 95 28.91 -27.45 -26.66
CA PRO A 95 28.21 -28.60 -26.10
C PRO A 95 28.30 -28.56 -24.57
N VAL A 96 27.16 -28.49 -23.88
CA VAL A 96 27.09 -28.49 -22.40
C VAL A 96 26.98 -29.94 -21.88
N SER A 97 27.73 -30.37 -20.85
CA SER A 97 27.48 -31.61 -20.10
C SER A 97 27.56 -31.41 -18.59
N PHE A 98 27.24 -32.49 -17.89
CA PHE A 98 26.99 -32.50 -16.47
C PHE A 98 27.65 -33.75 -15.90
N GLN A 99 28.51 -33.59 -14.89
CA GLN A 99 29.12 -34.71 -14.19
C GLN A 99 29.17 -34.40 -12.70
N LEU A 100 28.30 -35.01 -11.90
CA LEU A 100 28.42 -34.87 -10.46
C LEU A 100 29.58 -35.71 -9.94
N GLU A 101 30.50 -35.09 -9.21
CA GLU A 101 31.48 -35.83 -8.40
C GLU A 101 31.07 -35.79 -6.92
N TYR A 102 30.47 -36.87 -6.44
CA TYR A 102 30.16 -37.00 -5.03
C TYR A 102 31.40 -37.42 -4.24
N SER A 103 31.97 -36.49 -3.46
CA SER A 103 33.04 -36.77 -2.50
C SER A 103 32.43 -36.93 -1.10
N SER A 104 32.78 -38.01 -0.41
CA SER A 104 32.29 -38.32 0.94
C SER A 104 32.73 -37.33 2.03
N VAL A 105 33.70 -36.44 1.74
CA VAL A 105 34.26 -35.47 2.69
C VAL A 105 33.69 -34.07 2.48
N ARG A 106 33.38 -33.73 1.23
CA ARG A 106 32.68 -32.50 0.80
C ARG A 106 32.05 -32.80 -0.57
N PRO A 107 30.72 -32.93 -0.70
CA PRO A 107 30.12 -33.10 -2.01
C PRO A 107 30.44 -31.86 -2.85
N SER A 108 30.96 -32.05 -4.07
CA SER A 108 31.28 -30.97 -4.99
C SER A 108 30.61 -31.21 -6.33
N LEU A 109 29.66 -30.36 -6.68
CA LEU A 109 29.10 -30.30 -8.04
C LEU A 109 30.18 -29.70 -8.95
N ILE A 110 30.76 -30.52 -9.83
CA ILE A 110 31.65 -30.05 -10.90
C ILE A 110 30.83 -29.98 -12.19
N TRP A 111 30.78 -28.81 -12.81
CA TRP A 111 30.09 -28.62 -14.08
C TRP A 111 31.12 -28.76 -15.20
N ASN A 112 31.06 -29.86 -15.96
CA ASN A 112 31.96 -30.12 -17.09
C ASN A 112 31.17 -29.99 -18.39
N PHE A 113 31.38 -28.93 -19.17
CA PHE A 113 30.62 -28.63 -20.39
C PHE A 113 31.11 -29.44 -21.62
N THR A 114 30.58 -30.65 -21.83
CA THR A 114 30.88 -31.54 -22.98
C THR A 114 29.73 -32.51 -23.37
N ASN A 115 28.70 -32.05 -24.11
CA ASN A 115 27.80 -32.81 -25.04
C ASN A 115 26.35 -33.22 -24.67
N TYR A 116 25.41 -32.29 -24.46
CA TYR A 116 23.97 -32.59 -24.35
C TYR A 116 23.03 -31.61 -25.08
N ALA A 117 23.41 -30.36 -25.28
CA ALA A 117 22.63 -29.40 -26.06
C ALA A 117 23.53 -28.42 -26.83
N THR A 118 23.12 -28.08 -28.04
CA THR A 118 23.72 -27.00 -28.83
C THR A 118 22.94 -25.72 -28.56
N ILE A 119 23.60 -24.74 -27.97
CA ILE A 119 23.03 -23.42 -27.73
C ILE A 119 23.57 -22.48 -28.81
N ASP A 120 22.68 -21.99 -29.67
CA ASP A 120 23.03 -21.04 -30.72
C ASP A 120 22.86 -19.61 -30.17
N CYS A 121 23.98 -18.95 -29.84
CA CYS A 121 23.97 -17.50 -29.62
C CYS A 121 24.04 -16.79 -30.96
N ASP A 122 22.92 -16.25 -31.39
CA ASP A 122 22.90 -15.44 -32.59
C ASP A 122 23.60 -14.09 -32.34
N PRO A 123 24.53 -13.66 -33.22
CA PRO A 123 25.03 -12.30 -33.17
C PRO A 123 23.90 -11.31 -33.43
N ILE A 124 24.08 -10.07 -33.01
CA ILE A 124 23.24 -8.95 -33.45
C ILE A 124 23.15 -8.98 -34.98
N PRO A 125 21.95 -9.06 -35.59
CA PRO A 125 21.79 -9.25 -37.02
C PRO A 125 22.50 -8.19 -37.83
N THR A 126 23.18 -8.61 -38.91
CA THR A 126 23.85 -7.65 -39.78
C THR A 126 22.88 -6.77 -40.58
N THR A 127 21.63 -7.21 -40.69
CA THR A 127 20.51 -6.54 -41.37
C THR A 127 19.78 -5.53 -40.49
N LEU A 128 20.24 -5.31 -39.25
CA LEU A 128 19.57 -4.41 -38.31
C LEU A 128 19.57 -2.98 -38.85
N THR A 129 18.37 -2.40 -38.93
CA THR A 129 18.20 -0.99 -39.32
C THR A 129 17.38 -0.27 -38.27
N MET A 130 17.69 1.00 -38.04
CA MET A 130 17.01 1.81 -37.06
C MET A 130 16.39 3.00 -37.78
N GLN A 131 15.07 3.14 -37.64
CA GLN A 131 14.32 4.23 -38.24
C GLN A 131 13.68 5.04 -37.13
N ALA A 132 14.02 6.32 -37.07
CA ALA A 132 13.33 7.26 -36.19
C ALA A 132 11.85 7.36 -36.61
N LYS A 133 10.95 7.28 -35.63
CA LYS A 133 9.51 7.50 -35.85
C LYS A 133 9.14 8.98 -35.88
N GLN A 134 10.02 9.83 -35.37
CA GLN A 134 9.89 11.27 -35.40
C GLN A 134 11.09 11.90 -36.09
N ASP A 135 10.87 13.02 -36.78
CA ASP A 135 11.96 13.78 -37.40
C ASP A 135 12.76 14.55 -36.35
N LYS A 136 12.11 15.00 -35.27
CA LYS A 136 12.67 15.85 -34.21
C LYS A 136 12.81 15.14 -32.88
N TRP A 137 13.73 15.61 -32.05
CA TRP A 137 13.78 15.28 -30.63
C TRP A 137 12.71 16.04 -29.86
N VAL A 138 11.90 15.34 -29.07
CA VAL A 138 10.84 15.97 -28.28
C VAL A 138 11.35 16.16 -26.86
N SER A 139 11.38 17.41 -26.40
CA SER A 139 11.74 17.74 -25.01
C SER A 139 10.58 17.39 -24.08
N THR A 140 10.86 16.70 -22.98
CA THR A 140 9.87 16.34 -21.98
C THR A 140 10.38 16.78 -20.60
N LYS A 141 9.46 17.24 -19.76
CA LYS A 141 9.74 17.50 -18.34
C LYS A 141 9.18 16.31 -17.57
N GLY A 142 10.04 15.49 -16.98
CA GLY A 142 9.59 14.41 -16.10
C GLY A 142 8.95 14.95 -14.82
N LEU A 143 8.37 14.06 -14.01
CA LEU A 143 7.80 14.39 -12.68
C LEU A 143 8.78 15.14 -11.77
N TRP A 144 10.07 14.87 -11.93
CA TRP A 144 11.16 15.49 -11.17
C TRP A 144 11.82 16.65 -11.92
N SER A 145 11.19 17.15 -13.00
CA SER A 145 11.68 18.20 -13.91
C SER A 145 13.11 18.01 -14.44
N LEU A 146 13.57 16.77 -14.51
CA LEU A 146 14.65 16.45 -15.42
C LEU A 146 14.16 16.74 -16.84
N LEU A 147 14.95 17.53 -17.56
CA LEU A 147 14.78 17.76 -18.98
C LEU A 147 15.38 16.55 -19.70
N TYR A 148 14.49 15.80 -20.34
CA TYR A 148 14.85 14.72 -21.23
C TYR A 148 14.49 15.12 -22.64
N TRP A 149 15.27 14.63 -23.60
CA TRP A 149 14.88 14.65 -25.00
C TRP A 149 14.68 13.23 -25.43
N GLN A 150 13.53 12.96 -26.00
CA GLN A 150 13.16 11.62 -26.37
C GLN A 150 12.97 11.54 -27.88
N LYS A 151 13.40 10.42 -28.42
CA LYS A 151 13.14 10.05 -29.81
C LYS A 151 12.91 8.56 -29.85
N LEU A 152 11.87 8.15 -30.53
CA LEU A 152 11.52 6.76 -30.64
C LEU A 152 12.11 6.19 -31.92
N PHE A 153 12.56 4.94 -31.83
CA PHE A 153 13.11 4.23 -32.96
C PHE A 153 12.45 2.86 -33.13
N VAL A 154 12.11 2.54 -34.37
CA VAL A 154 11.83 1.16 -34.78
C VAL A 154 13.13 0.52 -35.19
N VAL A 155 13.39 -0.67 -34.66
CA VAL A 155 14.58 -1.43 -34.97
C VAL A 155 14.19 -2.64 -35.82
N ASN A 156 14.25 -2.52 -37.15
CA ASN A 156 13.90 -3.64 -38.02
C ASN A 156 15.04 -4.65 -38.12
N GLY A 157 14.68 -5.91 -38.39
CA GLY A 157 15.65 -7.01 -38.54
C GLY A 157 15.96 -7.76 -37.25
N LEU A 158 15.22 -7.50 -36.17
CA LEU A 158 15.27 -8.28 -34.94
C LEU A 158 14.24 -9.42 -34.98
N GLU A 159 14.71 -10.64 -34.75
CA GLU A 159 13.88 -11.82 -34.46
C GLU A 159 13.87 -12.14 -32.96
N LYS A 160 14.82 -11.57 -32.20
CA LYS A 160 15.01 -11.70 -30.74
C LYS A 160 15.23 -10.31 -30.12
N SER A 161 15.08 -10.19 -28.80
CA SER A 161 15.38 -8.93 -28.09
C SER A 161 16.88 -8.59 -28.13
N LEU A 162 17.22 -7.30 -28.06
CA LEU A 162 18.62 -6.88 -27.91
C LEU A 162 19.03 -6.94 -26.43
N PRO A 163 20.29 -7.25 -26.11
CA PRO A 163 20.80 -7.10 -24.75
C PRO A 163 20.84 -5.61 -24.38
N TYR A 164 20.82 -5.30 -23.08
CA TYR A 164 20.83 -3.91 -22.59
C TYR A 164 22.03 -3.09 -23.11
N ASP A 165 23.15 -3.76 -23.40
CA ASP A 165 24.37 -3.18 -23.96
C ASP A 165 24.53 -3.38 -25.48
N GLY A 166 23.51 -3.89 -26.16
CA GLY A 166 23.55 -4.18 -27.60
C GLY A 166 23.64 -2.92 -28.46
N LEU A 167 23.30 -1.77 -27.89
CA LEU A 167 23.30 -0.45 -28.52
C LEU A 167 24.20 0.50 -27.73
N VAL A 168 24.95 1.31 -28.46
CA VAL A 168 25.83 2.34 -27.92
C VAL A 168 25.38 3.68 -28.48
N CYS A 169 25.16 4.66 -27.62
CA CYS A 169 24.78 6.01 -28.00
C CYS A 169 25.91 6.94 -27.61
N THR A 170 26.46 7.61 -28.62
CA THR A 170 27.55 8.54 -28.44
C THR A 170 27.00 9.96 -28.52
N VAL A 171 27.08 10.66 -27.40
CA VAL A 171 26.75 12.08 -27.25
C VAL A 171 27.90 12.77 -26.51
N PRO A 172 28.18 14.06 -26.76
CA PRO A 172 29.23 14.77 -26.04
C PRO A 172 28.87 14.90 -24.55
N GLN A 173 29.85 14.90 -23.66
CA GLN A 173 29.63 15.30 -22.27
C GLN A 173 29.12 16.76 -22.23
N PRO A 174 28.14 17.12 -21.37
CA PRO A 174 27.57 16.36 -20.23
C PRO A 174 26.33 15.49 -20.57
N PHE A 175 26.03 15.30 -21.85
CA PHE A 175 24.91 14.47 -22.27
C PHE A 175 25.25 13.00 -22.04
N TYR A 176 24.24 12.21 -21.72
CA TYR A 176 24.31 10.76 -21.73
C TYR A 176 22.99 10.24 -22.28
N CYS A 177 23.02 9.08 -22.93
CA CYS A 177 21.80 8.46 -23.41
C CYS A 177 21.41 7.32 -22.48
N ILE A 178 20.10 7.12 -22.34
CA ILE A 178 19.50 5.98 -21.67
C ILE A 178 18.64 5.25 -22.72
N PHE A 179 18.72 3.93 -22.72
CA PHE A 179 17.85 3.07 -23.51
C PHE A 179 16.86 2.42 -22.57
N SER A 180 15.57 2.57 -22.87
CA SER A 180 14.52 1.80 -22.22
C SER A 180 13.79 0.98 -23.28
N GLN A 181 13.80 -0.33 -23.09
CA GLN A 181 12.96 -1.22 -23.88
C GLN A 181 11.51 -1.01 -23.45
N THR A 182 10.61 -0.82 -24.42
CA THR A 182 9.18 -0.80 -24.17
C THR A 182 8.62 -2.17 -24.57
N LEU A 183 7.94 -2.85 -23.64
CA LEU A 183 7.27 -4.12 -23.92
C LEU A 183 6.22 -3.90 -25.02
N ASN A 184 6.25 -4.72 -26.07
CA ASN A 184 5.36 -4.61 -27.23
C ASN A 184 4.98 -6.02 -27.72
N GLY A 185 4.10 -6.71 -26.98
CA GLY A 185 3.68 -8.09 -27.25
C GLY A 185 4.84 -9.09 -27.42
N GLN A 186 4.62 -10.16 -28.20
CA GLN A 186 5.61 -11.22 -28.45
C GLN A 186 6.86 -10.78 -29.21
N LYS A 187 6.86 -9.56 -29.79
CA LYS A 187 7.95 -9.05 -30.62
C LYS A 187 8.50 -7.78 -30.01
N VAL A 188 9.61 -7.91 -29.26
CA VAL A 188 10.38 -6.78 -28.74
C VAL A 188 10.99 -5.97 -29.90
N ILE A 189 10.24 -5.04 -30.49
CA ILE A 189 10.71 -4.27 -31.65
C ILE A 189 10.28 -2.79 -31.61
N ASN A 190 10.29 -2.16 -30.42
CA ASN A 190 10.32 -0.70 -30.30
C ASN A 190 11.24 -0.32 -29.13
N PHE A 191 12.12 0.64 -29.36
CA PHE A 191 13.04 1.15 -28.36
C PHE A 191 12.78 2.64 -28.16
N LEU A 192 12.60 3.05 -26.91
CA LEU A 192 12.60 4.45 -26.55
C LEU A 192 14.04 4.86 -26.22
N PHE A 193 14.52 5.88 -26.93
CA PHE A 193 15.81 6.48 -26.67
C PHE A 193 15.61 7.80 -25.97
N GLN A 194 16.26 7.94 -24.82
CA GLN A 194 16.26 9.16 -24.05
C GLN A 194 17.68 9.74 -24.04
N ILE A 195 17.81 11.01 -24.39
CA ILE A 195 19.00 11.79 -24.10
C ILE A 195 18.71 12.60 -22.86
N VAL A 196 19.61 12.47 -21.90
CA VAL A 196 19.51 13.14 -20.61
C VAL A 196 20.73 14.04 -20.46
N ILE A 197 20.50 15.24 -19.93
CA ILE A 197 21.58 16.18 -19.63
C ILE A 197 21.84 16.16 -18.13
N TYR A 198 22.99 15.63 -17.72
CA TYR A 198 23.53 15.87 -16.38
C TYR A 198 24.32 17.19 -16.39
N LYS A 199 23.61 18.32 -16.45
CA LYS A 199 24.12 19.63 -15.98
C LYS A 199 25.48 20.10 -16.57
N ASN A 200 25.49 21.06 -17.50
CA ASN A 200 26.63 22.00 -17.60
C ASN A 200 26.25 23.30 -18.35
N PRO A 201 26.63 24.52 -17.90
CA PRO A 201 26.21 25.82 -18.47
C PRO A 201 26.82 26.21 -19.82
N THR A 202 27.65 25.36 -20.43
CA THR A 202 28.40 25.79 -21.61
C THR A 202 27.50 25.91 -22.83
N PRO A 203 27.56 27.02 -23.59
CA PRO A 203 26.84 27.15 -24.86
C PRO A 203 27.17 25.95 -25.76
N TYR A 204 26.13 25.24 -26.18
CA TYR A 204 26.27 23.96 -26.87
C TYR A 204 26.50 24.17 -28.36
N THR A 205 27.51 23.51 -28.92
CA THR A 205 27.61 23.32 -30.36
C THR A 205 26.65 22.21 -30.78
N PRO A 206 25.90 22.38 -31.90
CA PRO A 206 25.11 21.30 -32.47
C PRO A 206 25.96 20.03 -32.62
N PHE A 207 25.44 18.90 -32.16
CA PHE A 207 26.08 17.61 -32.27
C PHE A 207 25.12 16.59 -32.88
N ASN A 208 25.66 15.53 -33.46
CA ASN A 208 24.85 14.41 -33.90
C ASN A 208 24.72 13.41 -32.76
N VAL A 209 23.50 12.89 -32.58
CA VAL A 209 23.26 11.69 -31.79
C VAL A 209 23.58 10.50 -32.68
N VAL A 210 24.64 9.78 -32.34
CA VAL A 210 25.05 8.59 -33.08
C VAL A 210 24.70 7.36 -32.26
N ILE A 211 23.79 6.55 -32.79
CA ILE A 211 23.44 5.25 -32.23
C ILE A 211 24.11 4.19 -33.10
N SER A 212 24.99 3.41 -32.49
CA SER A 212 25.60 2.24 -33.12
C SER A 212 25.19 0.97 -32.37
N ASP A 213 25.32 -0.17 -33.01
CA ASP A 213 25.39 -1.43 -32.26
C ASP A 213 26.75 -1.57 -31.57
N LYS A 214 26.91 -2.62 -30.77
CA LYS A 214 28.17 -2.94 -30.10
C LYS A 214 29.32 -3.29 -31.05
N GLN A 215 29.01 -3.66 -32.30
CA GLN A 215 30.01 -3.87 -33.36
C GLN A 215 30.47 -2.55 -34.01
N GLY A 216 29.99 -1.40 -33.54
CA GLY A 216 30.36 -0.07 -34.03
C GLY A 216 29.66 0.34 -35.32
N ARG A 217 28.67 -0.44 -35.78
CA ARG A 217 27.89 -0.11 -36.98
C ARG A 217 26.89 0.96 -36.62
N VAL A 218 26.96 2.10 -37.30
CA VAL A 218 26.03 3.21 -37.09
C VAL A 218 24.65 2.82 -37.62
N LEU A 219 23.70 2.65 -36.72
CA LEU A 219 22.32 2.30 -37.02
C LEU A 219 21.47 3.54 -37.28
N HIS A 220 21.79 4.62 -36.57
CA HIS A 220 21.15 5.92 -36.73
C HIS A 220 22.13 7.05 -36.43
N SER A 221 22.03 8.13 -37.18
CA SER A 221 22.73 9.38 -36.91
C SER A 221 21.82 10.54 -37.30
N SER A 222 21.49 11.40 -36.34
CA SER A 222 20.73 12.62 -36.61
C SER A 222 21.27 13.79 -35.79
N PRO A 223 21.18 15.02 -36.31
CA PRO A 223 21.43 16.19 -35.49
C PRO A 223 20.54 16.18 -34.25
N PHE A 224 21.10 16.55 -33.11
CA PHE A 224 20.35 16.84 -31.90
C PHE A 224 19.71 18.22 -32.06
N ASP A 225 18.45 18.24 -32.50
CA ASP A 225 17.66 19.45 -32.71
C ASP A 225 16.77 19.80 -31.51
N GLY A 226 16.90 19.06 -30.40
CA GLY A 226 16.11 19.25 -29.20
C GLY A 226 16.45 20.54 -28.42
N LEU A 227 17.63 21.10 -28.65
CA LEU A 227 18.02 22.38 -28.06
C LEU A 227 17.71 23.50 -29.04
N GLU A 228 16.57 24.15 -28.86
CA GLU A 228 16.53 25.58 -29.14
C GLU A 228 17.54 26.22 -28.17
N SER A 229 18.48 27.05 -28.67
CA SER A 229 19.24 27.96 -27.78
C SER A 229 18.25 28.55 -26.81
N PRO A 230 18.51 28.60 -25.47
CA PRO A 230 17.51 29.07 -24.51
C PRO A 230 16.95 30.38 -25.04
N SER A 231 15.74 30.32 -25.62
CA SER A 231 15.02 31.46 -26.14
C SER A 231 14.28 32.15 -25.00
N ASN A 232 14.44 31.58 -23.80
CA ASN A 232 13.91 32.04 -22.54
C ASN A 232 14.47 33.44 -22.26
N PRO A 233 13.62 34.46 -22.15
CA PRO A 233 14.07 35.79 -21.77
C PRO A 233 14.91 35.73 -20.48
N PRO A 234 15.83 36.69 -20.25
CA PRO A 234 16.57 36.79 -19.00
C PRO A 234 15.64 36.62 -17.81
N ILE A 235 16.01 35.73 -16.89
CA ILE A 235 15.25 35.53 -15.67
C ILE A 235 15.79 36.51 -14.63
N SER A 236 14.89 37.19 -13.92
CA SER A 236 15.26 37.91 -12.71
C SER A 236 14.48 37.41 -11.51
N ILE A 237 15.18 37.09 -10.43
CA ILE A 237 14.56 36.81 -9.14
C ILE A 237 14.24 38.14 -8.48
N SER A 238 12.96 38.37 -8.19
CA SER A 238 12.53 39.58 -7.48
C SER A 238 12.69 39.43 -5.97
N SER A 239 12.49 38.21 -5.43
CA SER A 239 12.68 37.86 -4.02
C SER A 239 12.95 36.37 -3.84
N SER A 240 13.68 36.02 -2.79
CA SER A 240 13.88 34.64 -2.36
C SER A 240 13.80 34.53 -0.85
N GLU A 241 13.00 33.60 -0.35
CA GLU A 241 12.87 33.26 1.07
C GLU A 241 13.20 31.79 1.27
N ILE A 242 13.78 31.47 2.43
CA ILE A 242 14.26 30.12 2.72
C ILE A 242 13.83 29.77 4.14
N TYR A 243 13.29 28.57 4.29
CA TYR A 243 12.72 28.06 5.52
C TYR A 243 13.36 26.72 5.90
N PRO A 244 13.81 26.55 7.14
CA PRO A 244 13.78 27.56 8.21
C PRO A 244 14.85 28.64 7.95
N LYS A 245 14.74 29.82 8.57
CA LYS A 245 15.65 30.95 8.29
C LYS A 245 17.08 30.65 8.81
N ASN A 246 18.11 31.09 8.07
CA ASN A 246 19.53 30.78 8.30
C ASN A 246 19.95 30.64 9.78
N GLY A 247 20.48 29.46 10.14
CA GLY A 247 21.07 29.19 11.45
C GLY A 247 20.11 28.65 12.53
N SER A 248 18.83 28.48 12.24
CA SER A 248 17.89 27.85 13.17
C SER A 248 18.03 26.32 13.18
N ILE A 249 17.92 25.72 14.37
CA ILE A 249 17.77 24.26 14.54
C ILE A 249 16.35 23.90 14.12
N ALA A 250 16.18 23.17 13.02
CA ALA A 250 14.90 22.54 12.70
C ALA A 250 14.81 21.18 13.41
N TYR A 251 13.68 20.93 14.06
CA TYR A 251 13.36 19.62 14.63
C TYR A 251 12.86 18.69 13.52
N THR A 252 13.39 17.47 13.47
CA THR A 252 13.06 16.44 12.48
C THR A 252 11.56 16.14 12.37
N ASP A 253 10.83 16.26 13.47
CA ASP A 253 9.39 15.96 13.54
C ASP A 253 8.56 17.06 12.87
N MET A 254 9.10 18.28 12.75
CA MET A 254 8.41 19.42 12.14
C MET A 254 8.84 19.66 10.70
N LEU A 255 10.05 19.26 10.31
CA LEU A 255 10.56 19.50 8.96
C LEU A 255 11.55 18.41 8.53
N LYS A 256 11.34 17.85 7.34
CA LYS A 256 12.25 16.86 6.70
C LYS A 256 13.02 17.43 5.49
N SER A 257 12.70 18.65 5.05
CA SER A 257 13.32 19.31 3.90
C SER A 257 13.41 20.84 4.09
N SER A 258 14.47 21.49 3.60
CA SER A 258 14.50 22.95 3.51
C SER A 258 13.65 23.44 2.34
N ILE A 259 12.88 24.50 2.56
CA ILE A 259 11.96 25.03 1.58
C ILE A 259 12.49 26.37 1.05
N TYR A 260 12.58 26.47 -0.26
CA TYR A 260 12.93 27.69 -0.99
C TYR A 260 11.66 28.24 -1.61
N ASN A 261 11.30 29.48 -1.31
CA ASN A 261 10.26 30.21 -2.02
C ASN A 261 10.91 31.34 -2.83
N VAL A 262 10.77 31.28 -4.16
CA VAL A 262 11.45 32.21 -5.06
C VAL A 262 10.43 32.85 -5.98
N ASN A 263 10.38 34.18 -6.02
CA ASN A 263 9.61 34.89 -7.02
C ASN A 263 10.47 35.17 -8.25
N ILE A 264 10.05 34.64 -9.38
CA ILE A 264 10.76 34.65 -10.65
C ILE A 264 9.95 35.48 -11.66
N LEU A 265 10.61 36.48 -12.23
CA LEU A 265 10.12 37.18 -13.40
C LEU A 265 10.49 36.33 -14.63
N ASN A 266 9.46 35.93 -15.38
CA ASN A 266 9.49 34.98 -16.50
C ASN A 266 9.71 33.49 -16.12
N LYS A 267 8.70 32.67 -16.38
CA LYS A 267 8.65 31.24 -15.99
C LYS A 267 9.52 30.29 -16.81
N ASN A 268 10.08 30.75 -17.93
CA ASN A 268 10.53 29.85 -19.00
C ASN A 268 11.94 29.29 -18.82
N GLY A 269 12.81 29.87 -17.98
CA GLY A 269 14.16 29.32 -17.80
C GLY A 269 14.28 28.27 -16.71
N ILE A 270 15.47 27.68 -16.62
CA ILE A 270 15.73 26.50 -15.79
C ILE A 270 16.33 26.96 -14.47
N CYS A 271 15.68 26.62 -13.37
CA CYS A 271 16.15 26.92 -12.03
C CYS A 271 16.27 25.63 -11.23
N GLY A 272 17.32 25.52 -10.42
CA GLY A 272 17.56 24.34 -9.60
C GLY A 272 18.26 24.70 -8.30
N ILE A 273 18.10 23.84 -7.29
CA ILE A 273 18.80 23.94 -6.01
C ILE A 273 19.91 22.89 -6.01
N GLU A 274 21.12 23.29 -5.63
CA GLU A 274 22.27 22.40 -5.52
C GLU A 274 22.72 22.26 -4.08
N ASN A 275 23.11 21.04 -3.69
CA ASN A 275 23.68 20.72 -2.38
C ASN A 275 25.15 20.35 -2.56
N SER A 276 26.04 20.93 -1.75
CA SER A 276 27.50 20.72 -1.85
C SER A 276 27.94 19.28 -1.58
N ASN A 277 27.12 18.49 -0.86
CA ASN A 277 27.51 17.17 -0.33
C ASN A 277 26.94 15.99 -1.13
N ASN A 278 26.14 16.22 -2.17
CA ASN A 278 25.50 15.14 -2.92
C ASN A 278 25.41 15.47 -4.41
N TYR A 279 26.00 14.61 -5.24
CA TYR A 279 25.84 14.64 -6.70
C TYR A 279 24.41 14.31 -7.17
N TYR A 280 23.52 13.87 -6.25
CA TYR A 280 22.17 13.38 -6.53
C TYR A 280 21.02 14.23 -5.97
N VAL A 281 21.29 15.40 -5.39
CA VAL A 281 20.21 16.26 -4.90
C VAL A 281 19.63 17.05 -6.10
N GLN A 282 18.69 16.41 -6.80
CA GLN A 282 17.90 16.99 -7.89
C GLN A 282 16.67 17.66 -7.31
N ASN A 283 16.86 18.82 -6.71
CA ASN A 283 15.76 19.60 -6.19
C ASN A 283 15.23 20.53 -7.28
N THR A 284 14.00 20.25 -7.69
CA THR A 284 13.30 20.99 -8.72
C THR A 284 12.50 22.13 -8.10
N LEU A 285 12.53 23.30 -8.76
CA LEU A 285 11.61 24.38 -8.48
C LEU A 285 10.27 24.13 -9.19
N ILE A 286 9.21 24.14 -8.41
CA ILE A 286 7.83 23.93 -8.84
C ILE A 286 7.15 25.29 -8.89
N PRO A 287 6.57 25.74 -10.01
CA PRO A 287 5.77 26.95 -10.03
C PRO A 287 4.48 26.73 -9.22
N VAL A 288 4.15 27.66 -8.31
CA VAL A 288 3.03 27.50 -7.37
C VAL A 288 2.03 28.65 -7.39
N LEU A 289 2.43 29.85 -7.76
CA LEU A 289 1.52 31.00 -7.77
C LEU A 289 1.93 32.01 -8.84
N GLY A 290 0.98 32.66 -9.52
CA GLY A 290 1.26 33.79 -10.41
C GLY A 290 0.93 33.55 -11.89
N ASN A 291 1.62 34.24 -12.79
CA ASN A 291 1.39 34.18 -14.23
C ASN A 291 2.71 34.01 -14.99
N PRO A 292 2.69 33.79 -16.32
CA PRO A 292 3.92 33.57 -17.08
C PRO A 292 4.98 34.70 -16.99
N SER A 293 4.58 35.92 -16.64
CA SER A 293 5.48 37.07 -16.49
C SER A 293 6.03 37.22 -15.07
N ASN A 294 5.34 36.70 -14.06
CA ASN A 294 5.71 36.77 -12.65
C ASN A 294 5.11 35.56 -11.92
N ALA A 295 5.95 34.61 -11.53
CA ALA A 295 5.55 33.39 -10.86
C ALA A 295 6.40 33.14 -9.61
N SER A 296 5.75 32.72 -8.53
CA SER A 296 6.41 32.15 -7.36
C SER A 296 6.65 30.67 -7.59
N TYR A 297 7.80 30.22 -7.12
CA TYR A 297 8.27 28.86 -7.19
C TYR A 297 8.58 28.36 -5.79
N ILE A 298 8.38 27.07 -5.57
CA ILE A 298 8.82 26.39 -4.37
C ILE A 298 9.80 25.27 -4.72
N GLY A 299 10.85 25.13 -3.93
CA GLY A 299 11.78 24.00 -4.03
C GLY A 299 12.01 23.37 -2.68
N PHE A 300 12.18 22.06 -2.66
CA PHE A 300 12.46 21.29 -1.46
C PHE A 300 13.89 20.80 -1.51
N THR A 301 14.60 20.81 -0.38
CA THR A 301 15.90 20.16 -0.24
C THR A 301 15.83 19.15 0.87
N GLU A 302 15.88 17.86 0.55
CA GLU A 302 15.86 16.81 1.57
C GLU A 302 17.05 16.97 2.52
N LEU A 303 16.74 16.96 3.81
CA LEU A 303 17.70 17.15 4.88
C LEU A 303 18.09 15.76 5.40
N ASN A 304 19.10 15.15 4.78
CA ASN A 304 19.62 13.83 5.18
C ASN A 304 20.92 13.95 6.00
N GLY A 305 20.91 13.42 7.22
CA GLY A 305 22.11 13.25 8.08
C GLY A 305 22.12 14.08 9.36
N ASN A 306 23.14 13.87 10.21
CA ASN A 306 23.34 14.59 11.47
C ASN A 306 24.19 15.88 11.30
N GLY A 307 24.49 16.26 10.06
CA GLY A 307 25.39 17.38 9.75
C GLY A 307 24.66 18.57 9.13
N PRO A 308 25.31 19.74 9.06
CA PRO A 308 24.78 20.88 8.33
C PRO A 308 24.58 20.52 6.85
N VAL A 309 23.41 20.85 6.31
CA VAL A 309 23.14 20.77 4.87
C VAL A 309 23.33 22.15 4.28
N SER A 310 24.32 22.29 3.38
CA SER A 310 24.52 23.52 2.61
C SER A 310 23.84 23.39 1.26
N SER A 311 23.00 24.36 0.93
CA SER A 311 22.37 24.42 -0.40
C SER A 311 22.28 25.85 -0.93
N HIS A 312 22.35 25.98 -2.25
CA HIS A 312 22.32 27.26 -2.95
C HIS A 312 21.47 27.18 -4.21
N LEU A 313 20.92 28.32 -4.62
CA LEU A 313 20.04 28.45 -5.77
C LEU A 313 20.85 28.84 -7.02
N HIS A 314 20.68 28.07 -8.10
CA HIS A 314 21.27 28.36 -9.41
C HIS A 314 20.18 28.62 -10.45
N ILE A 315 20.36 29.66 -11.26
CA ILE A 315 19.55 29.93 -12.46
C ILE A 315 20.38 29.69 -13.70
N VAL A 316 19.79 29.09 -14.72
CA VAL A 316 20.33 29.02 -16.08
C VAL A 316 19.37 29.74 -17.04
N ASP A 317 19.81 30.86 -17.60
CA ASP A 317 19.06 31.67 -18.57
C ASP A 317 19.90 31.95 -19.84
N THR A 318 19.43 32.85 -20.71
CA THR A 318 20.16 33.31 -21.91
C THR A 318 21.54 33.90 -21.63
N GLU A 319 21.81 34.35 -20.40
CA GLU A 319 23.07 34.94 -19.97
C GLU A 319 24.00 33.92 -19.29
N GLY A 320 23.60 32.65 -19.21
CA GLY A 320 24.36 31.55 -18.64
C GLY A 320 23.90 31.15 -17.24
N THR A 321 24.73 30.38 -16.52
CA THR A 321 24.43 29.99 -15.14
C THR A 321 24.90 31.03 -14.14
N LYS A 322 23.97 31.51 -13.32
CA LYS A 322 24.23 32.45 -12.23
C LYS A 322 23.88 31.78 -10.90
N ARG A 323 24.81 31.82 -9.96
CA ARG A 323 24.55 31.50 -8.56
C ARG A 323 23.85 32.69 -7.92
N ILE A 324 22.73 32.44 -7.25
CA ILE A 324 21.91 33.48 -6.62
C ILE A 324 21.84 33.22 -5.11
N GLY A 325 22.15 34.25 -4.33
CA GLY A 325 22.14 34.19 -2.87
C GLY A 325 23.41 33.57 -2.26
N SER A 326 23.45 33.56 -0.93
CA SER A 326 24.47 32.89 -0.14
C SER A 326 24.17 31.39 0.01
N ASP A 327 25.16 30.62 0.46
CA ASP A 327 24.93 29.27 0.98
C ASP A 327 23.91 29.31 2.12
N ASN A 328 22.92 28.42 2.06
CA ASN A 328 21.95 28.21 3.12
C ASN A 328 22.37 26.98 3.88
N ILE A 329 22.73 27.20 5.15
CA ILE A 329 23.18 26.16 6.04
C ILE A 329 22.05 25.90 7.02
N ALA A 330 21.41 24.74 6.88
CA ALA A 330 20.42 24.26 7.83
C ALA A 330 21.07 23.24 8.77
N TYR A 331 20.87 23.42 10.07
CA TYR A 331 21.24 22.43 11.08
C TYR A 331 20.01 21.63 11.47
N ILE A 332 20.11 20.31 11.34
CA ILE A 332 19.08 19.41 11.84
C ILE A 332 19.46 19.01 13.25
N GLY A 333 18.65 19.42 14.22
CA GLY A 333 18.63 18.78 15.51
C GLY A 333 17.61 17.67 15.43
N LYS A 334 18.05 16.41 15.31
CA LYS A 334 17.14 15.32 15.69
C LYS A 334 16.79 15.56 17.14
N ARG A 335 15.50 15.68 17.47
CA ARG A 335 15.10 15.61 18.87
C ARG A 335 15.38 14.17 19.27
N SER A 336 16.58 13.92 19.80
CA SER A 336 16.87 12.67 20.45
C SER A 336 16.06 12.73 21.74
N TYR A 337 14.90 12.10 21.74
CA TYR A 337 14.51 11.43 22.97
C TYR A 337 15.67 10.49 23.28
N ASP A 338 16.20 10.51 24.50
CA ASP A 338 17.14 9.48 24.91
C ASP A 338 16.41 8.16 24.67
N THR A 339 16.80 7.43 23.62
CA THR A 339 16.16 6.18 23.26
C THR A 339 16.62 5.17 24.27
N ILE A 340 15.92 5.15 25.39
CA ILE A 340 16.17 4.23 26.48
C ILE A 340 15.42 2.96 26.11
N ILE A 341 16.15 1.85 26.02
CA ILE A 341 15.57 0.51 26.07
C ILE A 341 16.24 -0.16 27.26
N GLU A 342 15.48 -0.34 28.33
CA GLU A 342 15.91 -0.99 29.55
C GLU A 342 15.08 -2.24 29.81
N ASN A 343 15.61 -3.14 30.64
CA ASN A 343 14.89 -4.31 31.16
C ASN A 343 14.22 -5.19 30.09
N LEU A 344 14.75 -5.24 28.86
CA LEU A 344 14.22 -6.11 27.81
C LEU A 344 14.26 -7.57 28.27
N LYS A 345 13.10 -8.20 28.34
CA LYS A 345 12.89 -9.60 28.74
C LYS A 345 11.85 -10.24 27.83
N SER A 346 12.01 -11.53 27.55
CA SER A 346 10.93 -12.35 27.01
C SER A 346 10.40 -13.29 28.08
N VAL A 347 9.11 -13.59 27.97
CA VAL A 347 8.46 -14.69 28.68
C VAL A 347 7.86 -15.61 27.63
N HIS A 348 8.13 -16.91 27.77
CA HIS A 348 7.59 -17.95 26.89
C HIS A 348 6.53 -18.72 27.66
N LEU A 349 5.35 -18.83 27.07
CA LEU A 349 4.23 -19.57 27.65
C LEU A 349 3.69 -20.53 26.61
N GLU A 350 3.75 -21.83 26.89
CA GLU A 350 3.02 -22.82 26.10
C GLU A 350 1.53 -22.70 26.43
N ASP A 351 0.74 -22.25 25.46
CA ASP A 351 -0.71 -22.20 25.59
C ASP A 351 -1.33 -23.48 25.00
N THR A 352 -1.89 -24.31 25.87
CA THR A 352 -2.58 -25.53 25.48
C THR A 352 -3.97 -25.25 24.89
N HIS A 353 -4.56 -24.07 25.15
CA HIS A 353 -5.87 -23.67 24.62
C HIS A 353 -5.83 -23.41 23.11
N THR A 354 -4.78 -22.70 22.67
CA THR A 354 -4.53 -22.37 21.26
C THR A 354 -3.52 -23.30 20.58
N ASN A 355 -2.89 -24.20 21.34
CA ASN A 355 -1.86 -25.13 20.87
C ASN A 355 -0.60 -24.44 20.32
N ASN A 356 -0.27 -23.25 20.84
CA ASN A 356 0.83 -22.42 20.39
C ASN A 356 1.77 -22.01 21.53
N THR A 357 2.96 -21.55 21.16
CA THR A 357 3.86 -20.87 22.10
C THR A 357 3.59 -19.38 22.02
N ILE A 358 3.25 -18.75 23.14
CA ILE A 358 3.12 -17.30 23.24
C ILE A 358 4.46 -16.74 23.68
N VAL A 359 4.99 -15.79 22.92
CA VAL A 359 6.18 -15.02 23.31
C VAL A 359 5.72 -13.64 23.71
N ASN A 360 5.89 -13.32 24.99
CA ASN A 360 5.62 -11.98 25.48
C ASN A 360 6.92 -11.21 25.69
N LEU A 361 7.03 -10.08 25.03
CA LEU A 361 8.17 -9.19 25.12
C LEU A 361 7.83 -8.05 26.06
N LYS A 362 8.71 -7.82 27.04
CA LYS A 362 8.63 -6.70 27.98
C LYS A 362 9.88 -5.86 27.89
N ALA A 363 9.74 -4.54 27.79
CA ALA A 363 10.87 -3.60 27.82
C ALA A 363 10.41 -2.27 28.40
N ASP A 364 11.29 -1.56 29.09
CA ASP A 364 11.06 -0.16 29.45
C ASP A 364 11.63 0.71 28.33
N VAL A 365 10.79 1.57 27.77
CA VAL A 365 11.11 2.35 26.59
C VAL A 365 10.67 3.81 26.72
N SER A 366 11.45 4.70 26.11
CA SER A 366 10.99 6.05 25.80
C SER A 366 10.08 6.03 24.56
N TYR A 367 9.10 6.92 24.47
CA TYR A 367 8.27 7.05 23.28
C TYR A 367 9.08 7.23 21.99
N PHE A 368 8.70 6.49 20.96
CA PHE A 368 9.19 6.67 19.61
C PHE A 368 8.13 6.28 18.58
N GLU A 369 7.85 7.17 17.63
CA GLU A 369 6.77 7.02 16.64
C GLU A 369 6.89 5.75 15.79
N ASN A 370 8.11 5.34 15.46
CA ASN A 370 8.39 4.16 14.63
C ASN A 370 9.02 3.02 15.45
N ALA A 371 8.61 2.82 16.70
CA ALA A 371 9.03 1.66 17.47
C ALA A 371 8.38 0.40 16.87
N TYR A 372 9.17 -0.61 16.58
CA TYR A 372 8.67 -1.87 16.03
C TYR A 372 9.42 -3.08 16.58
N ILE A 373 8.71 -4.19 16.65
CA ILE A 373 9.28 -5.51 16.88
C ILE A 373 9.46 -6.18 15.52
N SER A 374 10.61 -6.81 15.28
CA SER A 374 10.83 -7.62 14.09
C SER A 374 11.58 -8.88 14.44
N SER A 375 11.25 -9.99 13.80
CA SER A 375 11.98 -11.25 13.91
C SER A 375 11.80 -12.01 12.60
N ASN A 376 12.73 -12.91 12.30
CA ASN A 376 12.54 -13.83 11.18
C ASN A 376 11.27 -14.67 11.35
N ILE A 377 10.89 -15.05 12.58
CA ILE A 377 9.66 -15.80 12.86
C ILE A 377 8.40 -15.01 12.54
N LEU A 378 8.42 -13.72 12.85
CA LEU A 378 7.31 -12.82 12.57
C LEU A 378 7.26 -12.48 11.09
N GLN A 379 8.42 -12.47 10.42
CA GLN A 379 8.72 -12.05 9.04
C GLN A 379 8.38 -10.58 8.74
N ASN A 380 7.42 -10.04 9.47
CA ASN A 380 6.90 -8.70 9.41
C ASN A 380 7.32 -7.92 10.66
N ARG A 381 7.28 -6.60 10.51
CA ARG A 381 7.50 -5.66 11.60
C ARG A 381 6.17 -5.41 12.29
N VAL A 382 6.06 -5.77 13.57
CA VAL A 382 4.93 -5.40 14.41
C VAL A 382 5.15 -3.98 14.91
N LEU A 383 4.42 -3.02 14.36
CA LEU A 383 4.54 -1.61 14.72
C LEU A 383 3.82 -1.33 16.04
N LEU A 384 4.50 -0.66 16.97
CA LEU A 384 3.98 -0.35 18.31
C LEU A 384 3.29 1.02 18.31
N ARG A 385 2.22 1.13 17.52
CA ARG A 385 1.40 2.36 17.46
C ARG A 385 0.65 2.53 18.78
N TYR A 386 0.76 3.68 19.44
CA TYR A 386 -0.02 3.97 20.64
C TYR A 386 -1.53 3.76 20.37
N PRO A 387 -2.29 3.09 21.26
CA PRO A 387 -1.85 2.57 22.56
C PRO A 387 -1.30 1.13 22.54
N PHE A 388 -1.23 0.46 21.38
CA PHE A 388 -0.80 -0.94 21.29
C PHE A 388 0.59 -1.18 21.91
N GLY A 389 0.65 -2.12 22.84
CA GLY A 389 1.87 -2.51 23.55
C GLY A 389 2.18 -1.69 24.81
N TYR A 390 1.57 -0.53 25.03
CA TYR A 390 1.88 0.35 26.17
C TYR A 390 1.28 -0.24 27.45
N SER A 391 2.10 -0.85 28.30
CA SER A 391 1.63 -1.64 29.44
C SER A 391 1.70 -0.94 30.79
N ASN A 392 2.62 -0.01 31.02
CA ASN A 392 2.72 0.67 32.32
C ASN A 392 3.51 1.99 32.20
N GLY A 393 3.18 3.04 32.96
CA GLY A 393 4.00 4.25 33.08
C GLY A 393 3.35 5.47 32.43
N THR A 394 4.14 6.29 31.72
CA THR A 394 3.66 7.50 31.02
C THR A 394 4.19 7.53 29.60
N VAL A 395 3.65 8.37 28.72
CA VAL A 395 4.15 8.47 27.33
C VAL A 395 5.67 8.67 27.29
N GLY A 396 6.20 9.59 28.11
CA GLY A 396 7.63 9.89 28.14
C GLY A 396 8.51 8.70 28.54
N TYR A 397 8.03 7.84 29.44
CA TYR A 397 8.72 6.63 29.90
C TYR A 397 7.70 5.58 30.33
N HIS A 398 7.64 4.48 29.57
CA HIS A 398 6.68 3.40 29.80
C HIS A 398 7.30 2.04 29.59
N SER A 399 6.71 1.03 30.21
CA SER A 399 6.93 -0.36 29.82
C SER A 399 6.05 -0.69 28.61
N VAL A 400 6.64 -1.40 27.65
CA VAL A 400 5.93 -2.12 26.60
C VAL A 400 5.77 -3.57 27.02
N SER A 401 4.60 -4.17 26.80
CA SER A 401 4.33 -5.60 26.94
C SER A 401 3.52 -6.07 25.75
N VAL A 402 4.09 -6.92 24.88
CA VAL A 402 3.41 -7.41 23.67
C VAL A 402 3.54 -8.92 23.56
N SER A 403 2.40 -9.60 23.44
CA SER A 403 2.32 -11.04 23.23
C SER A 403 2.15 -11.36 21.75
N LEU A 404 3.01 -12.24 21.23
CA LEU A 404 3.01 -12.67 19.84
C LEU A 404 2.87 -14.19 19.77
N PRO A 405 2.02 -14.72 18.88
CA PRO A 405 1.91 -16.16 18.67
C PRO A 405 3.13 -16.64 17.87
N VAL A 406 3.85 -17.62 18.42
CA VAL A 406 5.00 -18.26 17.80
C VAL A 406 4.67 -19.74 17.54
N PRO A 407 5.02 -20.25 16.36
CA PRO A 407 4.93 -21.67 16.05
C PRO A 407 5.59 -22.56 17.10
N ARG A 408 5.01 -23.73 17.33
CA ARG A 408 5.70 -24.77 18.10
C ARG A 408 6.89 -25.36 17.34
N ALA A 409 6.76 -25.57 16.03
CA ALA A 409 7.83 -26.08 15.19
C ALA A 409 8.79 -24.95 14.79
N LYS A 410 10.09 -25.22 14.71
CA LYS A 410 11.10 -24.25 14.24
C LYS A 410 12.17 -24.90 13.37
N SER A 411 12.73 -24.11 12.47
CA SER A 411 13.90 -24.50 11.68
C SER A 411 15.24 -24.11 12.31
N ASN A 412 15.35 -22.96 12.98
CA ASN A 412 16.61 -22.48 13.55
C ASN A 412 16.45 -21.72 14.89
N VAL A 413 17.57 -21.30 15.50
CA VAL A 413 17.56 -20.31 16.60
C VAL A 413 17.21 -18.96 15.98
N ASP A 414 16.02 -18.47 16.28
CA ASP A 414 15.57 -17.18 15.79
C ASP A 414 15.80 -16.09 16.82
N TYR A 415 16.23 -14.94 16.32
CA TYR A 415 16.42 -13.73 17.09
C TYR A 415 15.22 -12.82 16.92
N LEU A 416 14.78 -12.27 18.03
CA LEU A 416 13.81 -11.20 18.03
C LEU A 416 14.52 -9.88 18.26
N TYR A 417 14.29 -8.94 17.34
CA TYR A 417 14.82 -7.59 17.38
C TYR A 417 13.72 -6.63 17.83
N PHE A 418 14.00 -5.90 18.90
CA PHE A 418 13.22 -4.75 19.30
C PHE A 418 13.93 -3.49 18.81
N ARG A 419 13.30 -2.68 17.97
CA ARG A 419 13.94 -1.48 17.41
C ARG A 419 13.15 -0.23 17.72
N VAL A 420 13.85 0.76 18.26
CA VAL A 420 13.33 2.09 18.59
C VAL A 420 14.19 3.10 17.83
N GLY A 421 13.67 3.56 16.70
CA GLY A 421 14.37 4.53 15.85
C GLY A 421 15.58 3.99 15.11
N THR A 422 16.63 4.81 15.01
CA THR A 422 17.87 4.46 14.31
C THR A 422 18.72 3.48 15.11
N ASP A 423 18.58 3.53 16.44
CA ASP A 423 19.41 2.79 17.36
C ASP A 423 18.88 1.37 17.42
N THR A 424 19.71 0.46 16.93
CA THR A 424 19.36 -0.96 16.85
C THR A 424 19.91 -1.60 18.10
N ILE A 425 19.14 -1.57 19.20
CA ILE A 425 19.45 -2.41 20.36
C ILE A 425 18.99 -3.83 20.01
N SER A 426 19.81 -4.54 19.24
CA SER A 426 19.60 -5.94 18.92
C SER A 426 20.02 -6.80 20.12
N ASN A 427 19.11 -6.95 21.08
CA ASN A 427 19.24 -8.04 22.04
C ASN A 427 18.63 -9.28 21.41
N ASN A 428 19.50 -10.20 21.03
CA ASN A 428 19.14 -11.51 20.55
C ASN A 428 18.48 -12.29 21.68
N ILE A 429 17.15 -12.33 21.68
CA ILE A 429 16.38 -13.20 22.57
C ILE A 429 16.32 -14.57 21.90
N ASP A 430 17.01 -15.55 22.48
CA ASP A 430 16.90 -16.94 22.05
C ASP A 430 15.51 -17.46 22.41
N ILE A 431 14.66 -17.60 21.39
CA ILE A 431 13.39 -18.30 21.55
C ILE A 431 13.70 -19.79 21.36
N THR A 432 13.55 -20.58 22.43
CA THR A 432 13.49 -22.04 22.33
C THR A 432 12.04 -22.51 22.44
N PRO A 433 11.18 -22.26 21.41
CA PRO A 433 9.83 -22.80 21.39
C PRO A 433 9.91 -24.30 21.09
N SER A 434 9.33 -25.09 21.99
CA SER A 434 9.09 -26.54 21.89
C SER A 434 10.27 -27.45 21.45
N ASN A 435 10.05 -28.77 21.49
CA ASN A 435 11.04 -29.79 21.08
C ASN A 435 10.90 -30.19 19.59
N ILE A 436 9.99 -29.56 18.83
CA ILE A 436 9.72 -29.93 17.43
C ILE A 436 10.62 -29.07 16.54
N THR A 437 11.64 -29.68 15.95
CA THR A 437 12.46 -29.06 14.92
C THR A 437 11.97 -29.54 13.56
N ASP A 438 11.58 -28.62 12.70
CA ASP A 438 11.20 -28.88 11.31
C ASP A 438 12.18 -28.14 10.41
N ASN A 439 12.95 -28.90 9.65
CA ASN A 439 13.92 -28.38 8.68
C ASN A 439 13.52 -28.73 7.23
N THR A 440 12.31 -29.28 7.05
CA THR A 440 11.81 -29.67 5.75
C THR A 440 11.29 -28.44 5.03
N ILE A 441 11.77 -28.20 3.81
CA ILE A 441 11.36 -27.06 3.01
C ILE A 441 9.99 -27.36 2.39
N PRO A 442 9.02 -26.41 2.43
CA PRO A 442 7.70 -26.62 1.83
C PRO A 442 7.80 -26.85 0.32
N GLN A 443 6.93 -27.72 -0.20
CA GLN A 443 6.89 -28.14 -1.59
C GLN A 443 5.77 -27.42 -2.35
N LEU A 444 6.11 -26.87 -3.51
CA LEU A 444 5.14 -26.41 -4.51
C LEU A 444 4.84 -27.57 -5.47
N LEU A 445 3.59 -28.00 -5.54
CA LEU A 445 3.18 -29.15 -6.35
C LEU A 445 2.52 -28.74 -7.67
N LYS A 446 1.67 -27.70 -7.65
CA LYS A 446 0.96 -27.23 -8.84
C LYS A 446 0.59 -25.75 -8.75
N VAL A 447 0.63 -25.04 -9.88
CA VAL A 447 0.14 -23.67 -10.02
C VAL A 447 -0.77 -23.61 -11.24
N GLU A 448 -1.95 -23.04 -11.09
CA GLU A 448 -2.88 -22.76 -12.17
C GLU A 448 -3.31 -21.30 -12.10
N THR A 449 -3.34 -20.62 -13.24
CA THR A 449 -3.93 -19.28 -13.37
C THR A 449 -5.16 -19.37 -14.26
N ILE A 450 -6.30 -18.95 -13.74
CA ILE A 450 -7.57 -18.98 -14.44
C ILE A 450 -8.01 -17.54 -14.69
N PHE A 451 -8.26 -17.21 -15.95
CA PHE A 451 -8.71 -15.89 -16.35
C PHE A 451 -10.17 -15.67 -15.95
N LEU A 452 -10.43 -14.65 -15.13
CA LEU A 452 -11.78 -14.25 -14.76
C LEU A 452 -12.22 -13.05 -15.62
N GLU A 453 -11.39 -12.00 -15.61
CA GLU A 453 -11.56 -10.75 -16.35
C GLU A 453 -10.19 -10.26 -16.81
N PHE A 454 -10.13 -9.24 -17.68
CA PHE A 454 -8.88 -8.74 -18.27
C PHE A 454 -7.75 -8.48 -17.27
N GLU A 455 -8.10 -8.03 -16.07
CA GLU A 455 -7.16 -7.67 -15.02
C GLU A 455 -7.32 -8.51 -13.75
N ARG A 456 -8.16 -9.55 -13.79
CA ARG A 456 -8.42 -10.42 -12.63
C ARG A 456 -8.15 -11.86 -12.97
N VAL A 457 -7.27 -12.46 -12.19
CA VAL A 457 -6.84 -13.84 -12.38
C VAL A 457 -7.03 -14.57 -11.07
N LEU A 458 -7.68 -15.73 -11.14
CA LEU A 458 -7.69 -16.67 -10.03
C LEU A 458 -6.39 -17.46 -10.09
N THR A 459 -5.54 -17.30 -9.07
CA THR A 459 -4.33 -18.09 -8.90
C THR A 459 -4.60 -19.20 -7.90
N ARG A 460 -4.43 -20.44 -8.36
CA ARG A 460 -4.60 -21.66 -7.57
C ARG A 460 -3.25 -22.32 -7.37
N VAL A 461 -2.92 -22.62 -6.12
CA VAL A 461 -1.66 -23.25 -5.74
C VAL A 461 -1.92 -24.52 -4.93
N HIS A 462 -1.36 -25.65 -5.34
CA HIS A 462 -1.27 -26.85 -4.52
C HIS A 462 0.12 -26.89 -3.88
N ALA A 463 0.16 -26.83 -2.55
CA ALA A 463 1.40 -26.86 -1.77
C ALA A 463 1.31 -27.87 -0.63
N ARG A 464 2.46 -28.37 -0.20
CA ARG A 464 2.57 -29.42 0.81
C ARG A 464 3.75 -29.19 1.73
N ASP A 465 3.53 -29.37 3.03
CA ASP A 465 4.56 -29.57 4.04
C ASP A 465 4.05 -30.56 5.10
N LEU A 466 4.75 -31.67 5.32
CA LEU A 466 4.23 -32.76 6.14
C LEU A 466 4.58 -32.63 7.63
N GLU A 467 5.49 -31.73 7.99
CA GLU A 467 6.01 -31.62 9.36
C GLU A 467 5.30 -30.52 10.15
N SER A 468 5.35 -29.27 9.67
CA SER A 468 4.70 -28.12 10.32
C SER A 468 3.48 -27.60 9.57
N GLY A 469 3.32 -27.99 8.30
CA GLY A 469 2.26 -27.51 7.42
C GLY A 469 2.58 -26.16 6.80
N ILE A 470 1.89 -25.80 5.72
CA ILE A 470 2.00 -24.51 5.06
C ILE A 470 1.50 -23.41 6.01
N GLY A 471 2.37 -22.43 6.27
CA GLY A 471 2.04 -21.25 7.05
C GLY A 471 1.29 -20.21 6.22
N PHE A 472 1.86 -19.82 5.08
CA PHE A 472 1.27 -18.90 4.10
C PHE A 472 2.09 -18.89 2.79
N LEU A 473 1.58 -18.22 1.77
CA LEU A 473 2.22 -17.99 0.49
C LEU A 473 2.22 -16.48 0.15
N TYR A 474 3.18 -16.00 -0.64
CA TYR A 474 3.11 -14.68 -1.29
C TYR A 474 3.04 -14.87 -2.80
N PHE A 475 2.09 -14.20 -3.46
CA PHE A 475 2.02 -14.12 -4.92
C PHE A 475 2.73 -12.85 -5.46
N THR A 476 2.71 -12.61 -6.77
CA THR A 476 3.52 -11.59 -7.50
C THR A 476 3.38 -10.18 -6.96
N ASN A 477 2.18 -9.83 -6.52
CA ASN A 477 1.86 -8.50 -5.99
C ASN A 477 2.03 -8.41 -4.47
N LEU A 478 2.88 -9.26 -3.89
CA LEU A 478 3.02 -9.44 -2.43
C LEU A 478 1.69 -9.82 -1.76
N LEU A 479 0.75 -10.37 -2.52
CA LEU A 479 -0.54 -10.81 -2.00
C LEU A 479 -0.31 -12.04 -1.12
N LYS A 480 -0.54 -11.88 0.19
CA LYS A 480 -0.42 -12.96 1.16
C LYS A 480 -1.62 -13.89 1.07
N VAL A 481 -1.36 -15.19 1.00
CA VAL A 481 -2.35 -16.27 0.93
C VAL A 481 -2.15 -17.17 2.12
N THR A 482 -3.20 -17.41 2.89
CA THR A 482 -3.12 -18.02 4.22
C THR A 482 -3.98 -19.27 4.30
N SER A 483 -4.05 -19.90 5.47
CA SER A 483 -4.99 -20.99 5.73
C SER A 483 -6.47 -20.59 5.56
N ALA A 484 -6.81 -19.30 5.59
CA ALA A 484 -8.16 -18.81 5.27
C ALA A 484 -8.52 -18.97 3.79
N ASP A 485 -7.51 -19.01 2.92
CA ASP A 485 -7.63 -19.15 1.47
C ASP A 485 -7.51 -20.62 1.01
N LEU A 486 -7.38 -21.56 1.95
CA LEU A 486 -7.37 -23.00 1.71
C LEU A 486 -8.75 -23.45 1.22
N VAL A 487 -8.87 -23.95 -0.01
CA VAL A 487 -10.14 -24.41 -0.59
C VAL A 487 -10.34 -25.92 -0.55
N TYR A 488 -9.26 -26.69 -0.42
CA TYR A 488 -9.30 -28.16 -0.37
C TYR A 488 -8.09 -28.71 0.38
N GLY A 489 -8.25 -29.84 1.07
CA GLY A 489 -7.20 -30.46 1.89
C GLY A 489 -7.07 -29.84 3.28
N ASP A 490 -5.85 -29.82 3.80
CA ASP A 490 -5.47 -29.19 5.06
C ASP A 490 -4.18 -28.36 4.90
N ILE A 491 -3.64 -27.83 5.99
CA ILE A 491 -2.39 -27.06 5.93
C ILE A 491 -1.19 -27.94 5.55
N TYR A 492 -1.24 -29.25 5.75
CA TYR A 492 -0.12 -30.15 5.43
C TYR A 492 -0.10 -30.54 3.95
N ASP A 493 -1.27 -30.70 3.33
CA ASP A 493 -1.41 -30.96 1.90
C ASP A 493 -2.68 -30.26 1.38
N GLY A 494 -2.50 -29.06 0.82
CA GLY A 494 -3.58 -28.11 0.63
C GLY A 494 -3.59 -27.43 -0.72
N VAL A 495 -4.79 -27.14 -1.23
CA VAL A 495 -5.01 -26.28 -2.40
C VAL A 495 -5.52 -24.93 -1.93
N TYR A 496 -4.81 -23.87 -2.31
CA TYR A 496 -5.06 -22.49 -1.97
C TYR A 496 -5.53 -21.73 -3.22
N GLU A 497 -6.50 -20.83 -3.07
CA GLU A 497 -6.99 -19.99 -4.16
C GLU A 497 -7.09 -18.54 -3.72
N LYS A 498 -6.64 -17.62 -4.59
CA LYS A 498 -6.86 -16.19 -4.40
C LYS A 498 -7.09 -15.52 -5.74
N VAL A 499 -7.95 -14.50 -5.76
CA VAL A 499 -8.07 -13.60 -6.92
C VAL A 499 -6.99 -12.55 -6.83
N GLU A 500 -6.07 -12.56 -7.78
CA GLU A 500 -5.13 -11.47 -7.99
C GLU A 500 -5.77 -10.44 -8.92
N GLN A 501 -5.82 -9.19 -8.48
CA GLN A 501 -5.93 -8.08 -9.40
C GLN A 501 -4.54 -7.78 -9.93
N ILE A 502 -4.36 -7.86 -11.24
CA ILE A 502 -3.11 -7.51 -11.91
C ILE A 502 -2.99 -5.99 -11.84
N GLY A 503 -2.35 -5.50 -10.78
CA GLY A 503 -1.87 -4.12 -10.67
C GLY A 503 -0.65 -3.89 -11.56
N PHE A 504 -0.04 -2.70 -11.48
CA PHE A 504 1.19 -2.34 -12.19
C PHE A 504 2.25 -3.44 -12.02
N LEU A 505 2.31 -4.35 -12.99
CA LEU A 505 3.33 -5.38 -13.06
C LEU A 505 4.62 -4.63 -13.36
N GLY A 506 5.55 -4.59 -12.42
CA GLY A 506 6.91 -4.09 -12.64
C GLY A 506 7.70 -4.97 -13.63
N GLY A 507 7.09 -5.39 -14.74
CA GLY A 507 7.65 -6.25 -15.77
C GLY A 507 7.48 -7.76 -15.54
N SER A 508 6.78 -8.23 -14.50
CA SER A 508 6.60 -9.68 -14.28
C SER A 508 5.56 -10.26 -15.23
N THR A 509 5.97 -11.14 -16.14
CA THR A 509 5.07 -11.83 -17.07
C THR A 509 4.36 -13.04 -16.45
N LYS A 510 5.00 -13.66 -15.45
CA LYS A 510 4.56 -14.87 -14.75
C LYS A 510 4.28 -14.60 -13.26
N PRO A 511 3.51 -15.45 -12.58
CA PRO A 511 3.35 -15.36 -11.15
C PRO A 511 4.71 -15.58 -10.45
N SER A 512 4.98 -14.88 -9.35
CA SER A 512 6.05 -15.21 -8.41
C SER A 512 5.41 -15.77 -7.14
N ILE A 513 5.88 -16.92 -6.67
CA ILE A 513 5.30 -17.59 -5.50
C ILE A 513 6.40 -17.82 -4.47
N ASN A 514 6.22 -17.29 -3.28
CA ASN A 514 7.03 -17.65 -2.11
C ASN A 514 6.16 -18.48 -1.18
N ILE A 515 6.63 -19.64 -0.75
CA ILE A 515 5.90 -20.53 0.17
C ILE A 515 6.66 -20.60 1.46
N TYR A 516 5.96 -20.43 2.57
CA TYR A 516 6.52 -20.55 3.90
C TYR A 516 5.70 -21.58 4.66
N ASP A 517 6.37 -22.51 5.33
CA ASP A 517 5.72 -23.40 6.28
C ASP A 517 5.48 -22.68 7.63
N VAL A 518 4.92 -23.40 8.60
CA VAL A 518 4.67 -22.87 9.94
C VAL A 518 5.99 -22.68 10.70
N ALA A 519 7.00 -23.53 10.46
CA ALA A 519 8.35 -23.45 11.05
C ALA A 519 9.29 -22.41 10.42
N ASN A 520 8.78 -21.62 9.46
CA ASN A 520 9.49 -20.60 8.70
C ASN A 520 10.56 -21.12 7.73
N ASN A 521 10.56 -22.41 7.37
CA ASN A 521 11.26 -22.84 6.16
C ASN A 521 10.52 -22.26 4.96
N TYR A 522 11.25 -21.88 3.93
CA TYR A 522 10.66 -21.26 2.75
C TYR A 522 11.27 -21.74 1.45
N ASN A 523 10.47 -21.65 0.39
CA ASN A 523 10.87 -21.91 -0.98
C ASN A 523 10.37 -20.77 -1.87
N GLN A 524 11.19 -20.33 -2.82
CA GLN A 524 10.91 -19.14 -3.62
C GLN A 524 11.01 -19.44 -5.12
N PHE A 525 9.90 -19.15 -5.81
CA PHE A 525 9.70 -19.32 -7.24
C PHE A 525 9.51 -17.94 -7.86
N TYR A 526 10.57 -17.41 -8.47
CA TYR A 526 10.52 -16.14 -9.19
C TYR A 526 9.87 -16.32 -10.57
N SER A 527 9.26 -15.27 -11.10
CA SER A 527 8.71 -15.26 -12.46
C SER A 527 9.74 -15.56 -13.56
N SER A 528 11.03 -15.32 -13.28
CA SER A 528 12.13 -15.68 -14.20
C SER A 528 12.50 -17.17 -14.16
N LYS A 529 12.06 -17.94 -13.16
CA LYS A 529 12.28 -19.39 -13.10
C LYS A 529 11.20 -20.05 -13.94
N ALA A 530 11.60 -20.68 -15.05
CA ALA A 530 10.66 -21.31 -15.95
C ALA A 530 9.90 -22.44 -15.24
N ILE A 531 10.59 -23.31 -14.49
CA ILE A 531 10.06 -24.57 -13.94
C ILE A 531 9.78 -24.48 -12.44
N PHE A 532 8.64 -25.00 -11.99
CA PHE A 532 8.24 -24.93 -10.57
C PHE A 532 7.78 -26.26 -9.93
N ASP A 533 7.62 -27.34 -10.70
CA ASP A 533 7.20 -28.65 -10.17
C ASP A 533 8.05 -29.84 -10.68
N THR A 534 7.79 -31.03 -10.15
CA THR A 534 8.51 -32.27 -10.50
C THR A 534 8.30 -32.71 -11.95
N ASN A 535 7.28 -32.18 -12.64
CA ASN A 535 6.94 -32.50 -14.02
C ASN A 535 7.51 -31.47 -15.01
N PHE A 536 8.28 -30.48 -14.54
CA PHE A 536 8.74 -29.34 -15.33
C PHE A 536 7.60 -28.55 -15.96
N ASN A 537 6.49 -28.42 -15.27
CA ASN A 537 5.50 -27.44 -15.70
C ASN A 537 6.09 -26.04 -15.50
N MET A 538 5.89 -25.18 -16.51
CA MET A 538 6.28 -23.80 -16.40
C MET A 538 5.19 -22.96 -15.76
N LEU A 539 5.58 -21.98 -14.94
CA LEU A 539 4.60 -21.05 -14.37
C LEU A 539 3.86 -20.40 -15.55
N PRO A 540 2.52 -20.47 -15.59
CA PRO A 540 1.76 -19.93 -16.70
C PRO A 540 1.94 -18.42 -16.73
N ASP A 541 2.08 -17.84 -17.92
CA ASP A 541 2.04 -16.38 -18.05
C ASP A 541 0.69 -15.86 -17.59
N TYR A 542 0.68 -14.64 -17.04
CA TYR A 542 -0.57 -13.97 -16.77
C TYR A 542 -1.39 -13.88 -18.07
N PRO A 543 -2.67 -14.24 -18.06
CA PRO A 543 -3.51 -14.16 -19.25
C PRO A 543 -3.50 -12.80 -19.96
N SER A 544 -3.36 -11.69 -19.23
CA SER A 544 -3.24 -10.35 -19.83
C SER A 544 -1.92 -10.17 -20.59
N ILE A 545 -0.83 -10.77 -20.10
CA ILE A 545 0.46 -10.82 -20.78
C ILE A 545 0.38 -11.73 -22.00
N LYS A 546 -0.20 -12.93 -21.83
CA LYS A 546 -0.45 -13.85 -22.95
C LYS A 546 -1.32 -13.20 -24.02
N TYR A 547 -2.33 -12.43 -23.63
CA TYR A 547 -3.14 -11.62 -24.55
C TYR A 547 -2.29 -10.55 -25.23
N ALA A 548 -1.47 -9.80 -24.48
CA ALA A 548 -0.54 -8.85 -25.06
C ALA A 548 0.42 -9.49 -26.07
N GLU A 549 0.86 -10.72 -25.79
CA GLU A 549 1.75 -11.52 -26.59
C GLU A 549 1.10 -12.04 -27.89
N GLU A 550 -0.09 -12.60 -27.79
CA GLU A 550 -0.85 -13.16 -28.92
C GLU A 550 -1.36 -12.07 -29.88
N TYR A 551 -1.62 -10.86 -29.38
CA TYR A 551 -2.14 -9.74 -30.17
C TYR A 551 -1.04 -8.71 -30.43
N HIS A 552 -0.27 -8.94 -31.50
CA HIS A 552 0.89 -8.14 -31.91
C HIS A 552 0.65 -6.64 -32.15
N ASP A 553 -0.59 -6.20 -32.16
CA ASP A 553 -0.98 -4.81 -32.48
C ASP A 553 -1.19 -3.93 -31.23
N LEU A 554 -1.03 -4.46 -30.01
CA LEU A 554 -1.17 -3.74 -28.74
C LEU A 554 0.04 -2.81 -28.47
N ASP A 555 0.19 -1.82 -29.35
CA ASP A 555 1.31 -0.89 -29.39
C ASP A 555 0.78 0.54 -29.17
N PRO A 556 1.37 1.36 -28.29
CA PRO A 556 1.03 2.78 -28.18
C PRO A 556 1.17 3.57 -29.49
N PHE A 557 1.82 3.04 -30.53
CA PHE A 557 1.93 3.66 -31.85
C PHE A 557 0.86 3.18 -32.84
N THR A 558 -0.01 2.25 -32.45
CA THR A 558 -1.15 1.79 -33.27
C THR A 558 -2.47 2.45 -32.87
N PHE A 559 -2.45 3.55 -32.10
CA PHE A 559 -3.66 4.34 -31.88
C PHE A 559 -4.26 4.75 -33.22
N SER A 560 -5.42 4.16 -33.52
CA SER A 560 -6.23 4.50 -34.68
C SER A 560 -7.07 5.75 -34.42
N ALA A 561 -7.32 6.05 -33.15
CA ALA A 561 -7.95 7.28 -32.68
C ALA A 561 -7.40 7.68 -31.32
N PHE A 562 -7.20 8.97 -31.10
CA PHE A 562 -6.88 9.58 -29.81
C PHE A 562 -7.38 11.02 -29.85
N GLU A 563 -8.30 11.38 -28.98
CA GLU A 563 -8.86 12.72 -28.92
C GLU A 563 -9.28 13.10 -27.50
N PHE A 564 -8.83 14.26 -27.07
CA PHE A 564 -9.50 14.97 -25.99
C PHE A 564 -10.71 15.72 -26.55
N LYS A 565 -11.80 15.77 -25.79
CA LYS A 565 -12.92 16.65 -26.12
C LYS A 565 -12.46 18.12 -26.23
N GLN A 566 -11.49 18.52 -25.41
CA GLN A 566 -10.79 19.80 -25.51
C GLN A 566 -9.29 19.58 -25.26
N ASN A 567 -8.43 19.86 -26.24
CA ASN A 567 -6.98 19.87 -26.07
C ASN A 567 -6.47 21.14 -25.39
N ASP A 568 -7.18 22.26 -25.56
CA ASP A 568 -6.87 23.56 -24.95
C ASP A 568 -7.99 23.96 -24.00
N VAL A 569 -7.69 24.04 -22.71
CA VAL A 569 -8.68 24.23 -21.66
C VAL A 569 -8.36 25.49 -20.84
N ASP A 570 -9.33 26.39 -20.69
CA ASP A 570 -9.19 27.56 -19.81
C ASP A 570 -9.64 27.20 -18.39
N VAL A 571 -8.68 27.15 -17.46
CA VAL A 571 -8.90 26.81 -16.05
C VAL A 571 -8.84 28.05 -15.15
N SER A 572 -8.90 29.27 -15.72
CA SER A 572 -8.77 30.53 -14.95
C SER A 572 -9.88 30.75 -13.93
N ASN A 573 -11.07 30.20 -14.18
CA ASN A 573 -12.30 30.48 -13.42
C ASN A 573 -12.85 29.26 -12.65
N GLY A 574 -12.17 28.12 -12.69
CA GLY A 574 -12.63 26.90 -12.02
C GLY A 574 -12.11 25.62 -12.69
N PRO A 575 -12.40 24.45 -12.09
CA PRO A 575 -12.05 23.18 -12.67
C PRO A 575 -12.90 22.91 -13.93
N VAL A 576 -12.38 22.11 -14.84
CA VAL A 576 -13.04 21.79 -16.11
C VAL A 576 -13.11 20.29 -16.34
N ASN A 577 -14.32 19.79 -16.58
CA ASN A 577 -14.52 18.39 -16.97
C ASN A 577 -14.14 18.20 -18.44
N ASN A 578 -13.36 17.17 -18.71
CA ASN A 578 -12.92 16.79 -20.04
C ASN A 578 -13.12 15.29 -20.26
N THR A 579 -13.07 14.86 -21.51
CA THR A 579 -13.23 13.45 -21.90
C THR A 579 -12.07 13.08 -22.79
N LEU A 580 -11.44 11.93 -22.54
CA LEU A 580 -10.50 11.32 -23.46
C LEU A 580 -11.19 10.14 -24.13
N CYS A 581 -11.19 10.11 -25.46
CA CYS A 581 -11.60 8.94 -26.23
C CYS A 581 -10.44 8.46 -27.12
N PHE A 582 -10.22 7.15 -27.17
CA PHE A 582 -9.16 6.57 -27.99
C PHE A 582 -9.48 5.13 -28.41
N ASN A 583 -8.80 4.69 -29.45
CA ASN A 583 -8.83 3.30 -29.93
C ASN A 583 -7.48 2.95 -30.53
N PHE A 584 -7.11 1.68 -30.47
CA PHE A 584 -5.87 1.14 -30.99
C PHE A 584 -6.11 -0.31 -31.43
N ALA A 585 -5.28 -0.78 -32.36
CA ALA A 585 -5.43 -2.11 -32.92
C ALA A 585 -5.16 -3.19 -31.85
N GLY A 586 -5.85 -4.33 -31.96
CA GLY A 586 -5.74 -5.42 -30.96
C GLY A 586 -6.44 -5.17 -29.63
N SER A 587 -7.09 -4.03 -29.41
CA SER A 587 -7.76 -3.74 -28.14
C SER A 587 -8.99 -4.62 -27.89
N SER A 588 -9.21 -5.02 -26.63
CA SER A 588 -10.36 -5.81 -26.19
C SER A 588 -11.37 -4.92 -25.48
N MET A 589 -12.65 -5.00 -25.85
CA MET A 589 -13.73 -4.22 -25.21
C MET A 589 -13.86 -4.45 -23.69
N ASN A 590 -13.23 -5.52 -23.17
CA ASN A 590 -13.22 -5.86 -21.75
C ASN A 590 -12.03 -5.24 -20.98
N MET A 591 -11.14 -4.49 -21.67
CA MET A 591 -10.08 -3.71 -21.02
C MET A 591 -10.67 -2.54 -20.22
N ILE A 592 -10.01 -2.19 -19.11
CA ILE A 592 -10.41 -1.10 -18.22
C ILE A 592 -9.30 -0.04 -18.23
N PRO A 593 -9.27 0.85 -19.23
CA PRO A 593 -8.26 1.90 -19.25
C PRO A 593 -8.46 2.86 -18.10
N ARG A 594 -7.37 3.41 -17.58
CA ARG A 594 -7.39 4.38 -16.47
C ARG A 594 -6.63 5.62 -16.87
N PHE A 595 -7.15 6.77 -16.50
CA PHE A 595 -6.49 8.05 -16.76
C PHE A 595 -6.05 8.69 -15.46
N TYR A 596 -4.83 9.19 -15.46
CA TYR A 596 -4.24 9.84 -14.32
C TYR A 596 -3.66 11.18 -14.74
N LEU A 597 -4.18 12.26 -14.18
CA LEU A 597 -3.54 13.57 -14.27
C LEU A 597 -2.42 13.59 -13.23
N PHE A 598 -1.18 13.88 -13.63
CA PHE A 598 -0.14 13.99 -12.62
C PHE A 598 -0.46 15.18 -11.70
N PRO A 599 -0.55 14.97 -10.38
CA PRO A 599 -0.87 16.02 -9.43
C PRO A 599 0.22 17.07 -9.47
N SER A 600 -0.12 18.28 -9.01
CA SER A 600 0.91 19.25 -8.65
C SER A 600 1.91 18.55 -7.73
N PRO A 601 3.23 18.65 -7.97
CA PRO A 601 4.24 17.92 -7.20
C PRO A 601 4.27 18.24 -5.69
N LEU A 602 3.43 19.19 -5.24
CA LEU A 602 3.19 19.53 -3.84
C LEU A 602 2.20 18.63 -3.09
N ASN A 603 1.64 17.60 -3.74
CA ASN A 603 0.69 16.65 -3.17
C ASN A 603 1.08 15.19 -3.47
N MET A 604 2.35 14.89 -3.69
CA MET A 604 2.80 13.53 -4.04
C MET A 604 2.42 12.48 -2.97
N ASP A 605 2.43 12.85 -1.68
CA ASP A 605 2.03 11.94 -0.59
C ASP A 605 0.53 11.61 -0.63
N SER A 606 -0.29 12.42 -1.32
CA SER A 606 -1.72 12.13 -1.50
C SER A 606 -1.98 11.19 -2.67
N PHE A 607 -0.96 10.84 -3.47
CA PHE A 607 -1.11 9.85 -4.53
C PHE A 607 -1.46 8.51 -3.91
N LYS A 608 -2.71 8.08 -4.11
CA LYS A 608 -3.10 6.72 -3.79
C LYS A 608 -3.35 6.01 -5.11
N LEU A 609 -2.85 4.78 -5.23
CA LEU A 609 -3.21 3.91 -6.35
C LEU A 609 -4.74 3.75 -6.47
N ASP A 610 -5.48 3.98 -5.38
CA ASP A 610 -6.93 3.99 -5.35
C ASP A 610 -7.56 5.15 -6.13
N ASP A 611 -6.86 6.28 -6.33
CA ASP A 611 -7.31 7.38 -7.18
C ASP A 611 -7.46 6.94 -8.65
N LEU A 612 -6.75 5.87 -9.05
CA LEU A 612 -6.90 5.24 -10.37
C LEU A 612 -8.24 4.50 -10.51
N THR A 613 -8.99 4.27 -9.43
CA THR A 613 -10.31 3.64 -9.46
C THR A 613 -11.44 4.61 -9.78
N GLU A 614 -11.20 5.92 -9.69
CA GLU A 614 -12.23 6.95 -9.95
C GLU A 614 -12.34 7.33 -11.44
N ASN A 615 -11.24 7.22 -12.20
CA ASN A 615 -11.17 7.60 -13.61
C ASN A 615 -11.09 6.37 -14.54
N LEU A 616 -12.05 5.45 -14.40
CA LEU A 616 -12.15 4.24 -15.24
C LEU A 616 -12.81 4.57 -16.57
N GLY A 617 -12.18 4.15 -17.66
CA GLY A 617 -12.77 4.17 -18.98
C GLY A 617 -13.55 2.91 -19.31
N SER A 618 -14.45 3.06 -20.28
CA SER A 618 -15.24 1.95 -20.80
C SER A 618 -15.35 2.03 -22.31
N TRP A 619 -15.59 0.88 -22.95
CA TRP A 619 -15.80 0.83 -24.39
C TRP A 619 -17.14 1.46 -24.77
N ASN A 620 -17.09 2.54 -25.54
CA ASN A 620 -18.26 3.16 -26.14
C ASN A 620 -18.53 2.51 -27.51
N SER A 621 -19.50 1.59 -27.56
CA SER A 621 -19.84 0.83 -28.78
C SER A 621 -20.35 1.70 -29.94
N ALA A 622 -20.94 2.86 -29.66
CA ALA A 622 -21.40 3.78 -30.70
C ALA A 622 -20.24 4.53 -31.38
N LYS A 623 -19.19 4.85 -30.62
CA LYS A 623 -17.96 5.48 -31.15
C LYS A 623 -16.94 4.46 -31.65
N GLY A 624 -17.01 3.22 -31.17
CA GLY A 624 -15.95 2.23 -31.38
C GLY A 624 -14.62 2.64 -30.74
N MET A 625 -14.70 3.24 -29.55
CA MET A 625 -13.54 3.77 -28.80
C MET A 625 -13.74 3.55 -27.31
N PHE A 626 -12.65 3.44 -26.55
CA PHE A 626 -12.70 3.67 -25.12
C PHE A 626 -12.91 5.14 -24.87
N CYS A 627 -13.79 5.47 -23.93
CA CYS A 627 -13.97 6.82 -23.47
C CYS A 627 -13.96 6.84 -21.94
N LEU A 628 -13.37 7.89 -21.39
CA LEU A 628 -13.34 8.15 -19.96
C LEU A 628 -13.44 9.65 -19.73
N ASP A 629 -14.14 10.00 -18.65
CA ASP A 629 -14.27 11.37 -18.19
C ASP A 629 -13.27 11.62 -17.07
N PHE A 630 -12.71 12.83 -17.04
CA PHE A 630 -11.80 13.27 -15.98
C PHE A 630 -11.97 14.78 -15.75
N GLN A 631 -11.54 15.26 -14.59
CA GLN A 631 -11.58 16.68 -14.26
C GLN A 631 -10.17 17.26 -14.20
N ILE A 632 -9.98 18.41 -14.87
CA ILE A 632 -8.76 19.21 -14.79
C ILE A 632 -8.95 20.23 -13.67
N PRO A 633 -8.06 20.28 -12.66
CA PRO A 633 -8.13 21.26 -11.57
C PRO A 633 -8.12 22.72 -12.07
N ALA A 634 -8.71 23.62 -11.28
CA ALA A 634 -8.64 25.05 -11.60
C ALA A 634 -7.21 25.58 -11.45
N ARG A 635 -6.95 26.72 -12.11
CA ARG A 635 -5.76 27.55 -11.91
C ARG A 635 -4.42 26.82 -11.98
N LEU A 636 -4.33 25.76 -12.78
CA LEU A 636 -3.04 25.18 -13.16
C LEU A 636 -2.19 26.22 -13.91
N PHE A 637 -0.87 26.10 -13.84
CA PHE A 637 0.01 26.94 -14.63
C PHE A 637 -0.25 26.76 -16.12
N THR A 638 -0.38 27.87 -16.84
CA THR A 638 -0.53 27.85 -18.30
C THR A 638 0.58 27.01 -18.93
N GLY A 639 0.25 26.02 -19.75
CA GLY A 639 1.23 25.13 -20.38
C GLY A 639 0.69 23.73 -20.62
N ASP A 640 1.60 22.80 -20.89
CA ASP A 640 1.29 21.40 -21.09
C ASP A 640 0.97 20.72 -19.75
N VAL A 641 -0.06 19.88 -19.74
CA VAL A 641 -0.45 19.07 -18.60
C VAL A 641 0.08 17.66 -18.77
N LEU A 642 0.84 17.21 -17.78
CA LEU A 642 1.33 15.84 -17.74
C LEU A 642 0.20 14.91 -17.25
N TYR A 643 0.00 13.80 -17.96
CA TYR A 643 -0.92 12.74 -17.58
C TYR A 643 -0.34 11.36 -17.90
N SER A 644 -1.00 10.29 -17.44
CA SER A 644 -0.73 8.91 -17.82
C SER A 644 -2.02 8.17 -18.17
N LEU A 645 -1.97 7.36 -19.22
CA LEU A 645 -3.01 6.42 -19.61
C LEU A 645 -2.53 5.00 -19.28
N ILE A 646 -3.19 4.34 -18.35
CA ILE A 646 -2.81 3.02 -17.86
C ILE A 646 -3.75 1.99 -18.47
N MET A 647 -3.19 1.01 -19.19
CA MET A 647 -3.89 -0.11 -19.81
C MET A 647 -3.06 -1.36 -19.59
N TYR A 648 -3.42 -2.18 -18.61
CA TYR A 648 -2.55 -3.27 -18.20
C TYR A 648 -2.20 -4.20 -19.38
N PRO A 649 -0.94 -4.65 -19.46
CA PRO A 649 0.13 -4.49 -18.48
C PRO A 649 0.93 -3.17 -18.58
N VAL A 650 0.54 -2.21 -19.43
CA VAL A 650 1.36 -1.05 -19.79
C VAL A 650 0.80 0.28 -19.25
N ALA A 651 1.69 1.21 -18.89
CA ALA A 651 1.34 2.60 -18.58
C ALA A 651 2.00 3.55 -19.60
N TYR A 652 1.20 4.45 -20.16
CA TYR A 652 1.61 5.40 -21.18
C TYR A 652 1.55 6.82 -20.65
N GLU A 653 2.71 7.40 -20.35
CA GLU A 653 2.78 8.80 -19.95
C GLU A 653 2.55 9.72 -21.16
N SER A 654 2.03 10.92 -20.90
CA SER A 654 1.62 11.92 -21.89
C SER A 654 2.69 12.19 -22.94
N TYR A 655 3.96 12.25 -22.55
CA TYR A 655 5.03 12.48 -23.52
C TYR A 655 5.26 11.28 -24.47
N TYR A 656 5.01 10.04 -24.04
CA TYR A 656 5.01 8.88 -24.94
C TYR A 656 3.87 9.02 -25.95
N LEU A 657 2.71 9.43 -25.48
CA LEU A 657 1.52 9.60 -26.31
C LEU A 657 1.67 10.78 -27.27
N ILE A 658 2.29 11.89 -26.87
CA ILE A 658 2.63 13.01 -27.76
C ILE A 658 3.60 12.55 -28.85
N ASN A 659 4.60 11.76 -28.48
CA ASN A 659 5.52 11.15 -29.44
C ASN A 659 4.82 10.19 -30.42
N ALA A 660 3.73 9.54 -29.99
CA ALA A 660 3.00 8.56 -30.77
C ALA A 660 1.93 9.14 -31.68
N VAL A 661 1.12 10.03 -31.14
CA VAL A 661 -0.12 10.53 -31.75
C VAL A 661 -0.06 12.02 -32.08
N GLY A 662 1.06 12.69 -31.77
CA GLY A 662 1.30 14.09 -32.04
C GLY A 662 0.49 15.03 -31.14
N GLU A 663 0.17 16.23 -31.65
CA GLU A 663 -0.54 17.28 -30.92
C GLU A 663 -1.91 16.85 -30.38
N LYS A 664 -2.52 15.79 -30.94
CA LYS A 664 -3.79 15.24 -30.44
C LYS A 664 -3.68 14.69 -29.01
N ALA A 665 -2.51 14.22 -28.62
CA ALA A 665 -2.21 13.78 -27.26
C ALA A 665 -1.68 14.92 -26.36
N GLN A 666 -1.54 16.14 -26.89
CA GLN A 666 -1.13 17.28 -26.10
C GLN A 666 -2.33 17.91 -25.40
N LEU A 667 -2.37 17.84 -24.08
CA LEU A 667 -3.35 18.54 -23.24
C LEU A 667 -2.70 19.82 -22.71
N ARG A 668 -3.32 20.97 -22.99
CA ARG A 668 -2.83 22.30 -22.65
C ARG A 668 -3.85 23.05 -21.82
N VAL A 669 -3.38 23.73 -20.80
CA VAL A 669 -4.21 24.59 -19.96
C VAL A 669 -3.79 26.04 -20.09
N LYS A 670 -4.77 26.93 -19.99
CA LYS A 670 -4.58 28.36 -19.87
C LYS A 670 -5.14 28.82 -18.53
N SER A 671 -4.33 29.57 -17.80
CA SER A 671 -4.73 30.29 -16.61
C SER A 671 -4.14 31.70 -16.63
N ASN A 672 -5.00 32.70 -16.51
CA ASN A 672 -4.57 34.10 -16.38
C ASN A 672 -3.77 34.34 -15.08
N PHE A 673 -4.07 33.55 -14.05
CA PHE A 673 -3.37 33.55 -12.77
C PHE A 673 -3.49 32.16 -12.16
N ALA A 674 -2.36 31.45 -12.11
CA ALA A 674 -2.24 30.14 -11.52
C ALA A 674 -2.07 30.22 -10.01
N ASP A 675 -2.65 29.26 -9.31
CA ASP A 675 -2.57 29.11 -7.88
C ASP A 675 -2.66 27.63 -7.53
N GLN A 676 -1.48 27.06 -7.31
CA GLN A 676 -1.25 25.71 -6.83
C GLN A 676 -0.54 25.72 -5.46
N MET A 677 -0.41 26.91 -4.86
CA MET A 677 0.16 27.06 -3.53
C MET A 677 -0.93 26.70 -2.53
N PRO A 678 -0.73 25.69 -1.66
CA PRO A 678 -1.75 25.37 -0.66
C PRO A 678 -1.86 26.49 0.38
N PRO A 679 -2.95 26.53 1.17
CA PRO A 679 -3.11 27.49 2.25
C PRO A 679 -1.97 27.38 3.26
N ILE A 680 -1.50 28.51 3.77
CA ILE A 680 -0.41 28.58 4.75
C ILE A 680 -0.80 29.44 5.95
N ILE A 681 -0.14 29.20 7.07
CA ILE A 681 -0.30 30.03 8.26
C ILE A 681 0.62 31.24 8.15
N THR A 682 0.07 32.44 8.34
CA THR A 682 0.81 33.72 8.26
C THR A 682 0.79 34.54 9.55
N GLU A 683 -0.03 34.16 10.52
CA GLU A 683 0.08 34.60 11.93
C GLU A 683 -0.02 33.38 12.83
N PHE A 684 0.81 33.31 13.87
CA PHE A 684 0.85 32.18 14.80
C PHE A 684 1.27 32.64 16.20
N ALA A 685 0.33 32.62 17.14
CA ALA A 685 0.56 33.06 18.52
C ALA A 685 -0.16 32.14 19.53
N THR A 686 0.52 31.77 20.61
CA THR A 686 -0.10 31.01 21.71
C THR A 686 -1.15 31.85 22.45
N TYR A 687 -2.12 31.16 23.05
CA TYR A 687 -3.15 31.74 23.89
C TYR A 687 -3.29 30.98 25.21
N PRO A 688 -3.43 31.68 26.36
CA PRO A 688 -3.24 33.14 26.54
C PRO A 688 -1.77 33.57 26.46
N SER A 689 -0.83 32.66 26.68
CA SER A 689 0.63 32.87 26.69
C SER A 689 1.36 31.55 26.42
N ASN A 690 2.68 31.60 26.17
CA ASN A 690 3.51 30.40 25.98
C ASN A 690 3.61 29.52 27.24
N ASN A 691 3.44 30.13 28.42
CA ASN A 691 3.41 29.44 29.71
C ASN A 691 2.13 29.85 30.42
N VAL A 692 1.30 28.89 30.81
CA VAL A 692 -0.01 29.12 31.42
C VAL A 692 -0.10 28.37 32.74
N GLU A 693 -0.42 29.07 33.82
CA GLU A 693 -0.70 28.45 35.11
C GLU A 693 -2.20 28.11 35.19
N ILE A 694 -2.54 26.85 35.44
CA ILE A 694 -3.90 26.35 35.44
C ILE A 694 -4.39 26.22 36.90
N THR A 695 -5.08 27.25 37.37
CA THR A 695 -5.73 27.27 38.70
C THR A 695 -7.24 27.05 38.62
N GLU A 696 -7.82 27.24 37.43
CA GLU A 696 -9.24 27.02 37.13
C GLU A 696 -9.38 26.43 35.72
N ASN A 697 -10.57 25.93 35.38
CA ASN A 697 -10.83 25.37 34.05
C ASN A 697 -10.58 26.44 32.99
N THR A 698 -9.58 26.22 32.13
CA THR A 698 -9.05 27.23 31.22
C THR A 698 -8.91 26.65 29.81
N ASN A 699 -9.19 27.46 28.79
CA ASN A 699 -8.88 27.11 27.40
C ASN A 699 -7.49 27.63 27.03
N ILE A 700 -6.66 26.76 26.48
CA ILE A 700 -5.35 27.09 25.93
C ILE A 700 -5.33 26.81 24.42
N GLY A 701 -4.30 27.29 23.71
CA GLY A 701 -4.04 26.88 22.33
C GLY A 701 -3.40 28.00 21.52
N TRP A 702 -3.88 28.24 20.30
CA TRP A 702 -3.26 29.19 19.35
C TRP A 702 -4.26 30.09 18.64
N ASN A 703 -3.88 31.33 18.40
CA ASN A 703 -4.46 32.20 17.40
C ASN A 703 -3.66 32.07 16.12
N ILE A 704 -4.34 31.72 15.03
CA ILE A 704 -3.70 31.52 13.73
C ILE A 704 -4.39 32.36 12.66
N ARG A 705 -3.64 32.85 11.66
CA ARG A 705 -4.21 33.37 10.41
C ARG A 705 -3.86 32.41 9.29
N ILE A 706 -4.88 31.91 8.58
CA ILE A 706 -4.71 31.10 7.37
C ILE A 706 -4.98 32.01 6.18
N GLU A 707 -4.05 32.03 5.24
CA GLU A 707 -4.18 32.79 3.99
C GLU A 707 -4.05 31.88 2.79
N ASP A 708 -4.93 32.11 1.84
CA ASP A 708 -4.96 31.42 0.56
C ASP A 708 -5.72 32.26 -0.45
N SER A 709 -5.04 32.80 -1.45
CA SER A 709 -5.67 33.66 -2.44
C SER A 709 -4.98 33.48 -3.79
N PRO A 710 -5.75 33.33 -4.88
CA PRO A 710 -7.21 33.46 -5.00
C PRO A 710 -8.06 32.21 -4.70
N ASN A 711 -7.50 31.04 -4.40
CA ASN A 711 -8.29 29.82 -4.22
C ASN A 711 -9.22 29.84 -2.99
N GLY A 712 -8.76 30.41 -1.88
CA GLY A 712 -9.50 30.45 -0.63
C GLY A 712 -9.45 29.12 0.14
N PHE A 713 -9.36 29.26 1.46
CA PHE A 713 -9.41 28.18 2.43
C PHE A 713 -10.73 27.41 2.36
N LYS A 714 -10.66 26.06 2.37
CA LYS A 714 -11.83 25.16 2.43
C LYS A 714 -11.96 24.47 3.78
N SER A 715 -10.92 23.79 4.22
CA SER A 715 -10.95 22.99 5.44
C SER A 715 -9.56 22.78 6.03
N ALA A 716 -9.49 22.71 7.36
CA ALA A 716 -8.29 22.30 8.07
C ALA A 716 -8.60 21.27 9.14
N GLU A 717 -7.66 20.37 9.40
CA GLU A 717 -7.63 19.52 10.59
C GLU A 717 -6.30 19.74 11.31
N PHE A 718 -6.37 20.04 12.61
CA PHE A 718 -5.23 20.19 13.49
C PHE A 718 -5.29 19.15 14.59
N ASN A 719 -4.21 18.40 14.74
CA ASN A 719 -4.04 17.47 15.85
C ASN A 719 -3.06 18.10 16.84
N ILE A 720 -3.53 18.28 18.08
CA ILE A 720 -2.74 18.86 19.16
C ILE A 720 -2.46 17.76 20.19
N THR A 721 -1.20 17.48 20.44
CA THR A 721 -0.75 16.51 21.46
C THR A 721 0.16 17.18 22.47
N SER A 722 0.47 16.49 23.57
CA SER A 722 1.48 16.93 24.53
C SER A 722 2.63 15.92 24.64
N ASP A 723 3.63 16.24 25.46
CA ASP A 723 4.68 15.31 25.87
C ASP A 723 4.21 14.19 26.82
N PHE A 724 3.00 14.28 27.38
CA PHE A 724 2.37 13.25 28.22
C PHE A 724 1.17 12.56 27.58
N ASP A 725 0.68 13.07 26.44
CA ASP A 725 -0.60 12.69 25.85
C ASP A 725 -0.48 12.62 24.32
N LEU A 726 -0.50 11.40 23.79
CA LEU A 726 -0.44 11.14 22.36
C LEU A 726 -1.80 11.12 21.68
N GLU A 727 -2.90 11.03 22.45
CA GLU A 727 -4.25 11.09 21.91
C GLU A 727 -4.57 12.55 21.54
N PRO A 728 -4.69 12.87 20.24
CA PRO A 728 -4.76 14.25 19.82
C PRO A 728 -6.09 14.89 20.18
N TYR A 729 -6.05 16.16 20.57
CA TYR A 729 -7.20 17.03 20.40
C TYR A 729 -7.34 17.36 18.92
N ILE A 730 -8.37 16.80 18.28
CA ILE A 730 -8.65 17.01 16.85
C ILE A 730 -9.56 18.25 16.70
N LEU A 731 -9.04 19.29 16.08
CA LEU A 731 -9.78 20.52 15.77
C LEU A 731 -9.98 20.62 14.26
N ARG A 732 -11.25 20.64 13.83
CA ARG A 732 -11.63 20.83 12.43
C ARG A 732 -12.13 22.24 12.20
N LEU A 733 -11.53 22.92 11.21
CA LEU A 733 -11.89 24.27 10.84
C LEU A 733 -12.38 24.32 9.40
N THR A 734 -13.29 25.27 9.16
CA THR A 734 -13.79 25.71 7.85
C THR A 734 -13.85 27.24 7.88
N PRO A 735 -14.07 27.93 6.74
CA PRO A 735 -14.21 29.38 6.73
C PRO A 735 -15.22 29.95 7.75
N THR A 736 -16.27 29.20 8.09
CA THR A 736 -17.28 29.64 9.06
C THR A 736 -16.77 29.67 10.50
N ASN A 737 -15.65 29.01 10.80
CA ASN A 737 -15.00 29.04 12.11
C ASN A 737 -14.10 30.27 12.31
N ALA A 738 -13.99 31.16 11.32
CA ALA A 738 -13.17 32.36 11.41
C ALA A 738 -13.73 33.34 12.45
N THR A 739 -12.87 33.80 13.35
CA THR A 739 -13.19 34.86 14.32
C THR A 739 -13.14 36.26 13.70
N SER A 740 -12.39 36.40 12.60
CA SER A 740 -12.38 37.59 11.74
C SER A 740 -11.82 37.22 10.36
N GLY A 741 -12.06 38.06 9.35
CA GLY A 741 -11.59 37.83 7.98
C GLY A 741 -12.56 37.04 7.11
N ASN A 742 -12.05 36.36 6.09
CA ASN A 742 -12.82 35.56 5.13
C ASN A 742 -12.03 34.31 4.69
N ALA A 743 -12.55 33.55 3.71
CA ALA A 743 -11.87 32.36 3.22
C ALA A 743 -10.46 32.62 2.64
N ASN A 744 -10.17 33.84 2.16
CA ASN A 744 -8.85 34.14 1.60
C ASN A 744 -7.83 34.59 2.64
N SER A 745 -8.29 35.16 3.75
CA SER A 745 -7.46 35.53 4.90
C SER A 745 -8.36 35.55 6.13
N GLY A 746 -8.29 34.48 6.92
CA GLY A 746 -9.15 34.25 8.08
C GLY A 746 -8.33 34.04 9.34
N THR A 747 -8.77 34.61 10.46
CA THR A 747 -8.18 34.36 11.79
C THR A 747 -9.00 33.34 12.55
N TYR A 748 -8.35 32.27 13.03
CA TYR A 748 -8.96 31.15 13.71
C TYR A 748 -8.39 30.97 15.11
N GLN A 749 -9.18 30.34 15.97
CA GLN A 749 -8.80 30.02 17.33
C GLN A 749 -8.76 28.51 17.49
N LEU A 750 -7.56 27.97 17.70
CA LEU A 750 -7.36 26.61 18.14
C LEU A 750 -7.46 26.61 19.67
N ARG A 751 -8.51 25.99 20.24
CA ARG A 751 -8.75 25.98 21.69
C ARG A 751 -8.96 24.56 22.17
N ILE A 752 -8.21 24.18 23.20
CA ILE A 752 -8.40 22.92 23.91
C ILE A 752 -8.72 23.22 25.39
N PRO A 753 -9.72 22.55 25.98
CA PRO A 753 -10.11 22.76 27.36
C PRO A 753 -9.21 21.98 28.32
N ILE A 754 -8.67 22.64 29.34
CA ILE A 754 -7.91 22.03 30.43
C ILE A 754 -8.69 22.17 31.73
N LYS A 755 -8.96 21.04 32.39
CA LYS A 755 -9.63 21.01 33.69
C LYS A 755 -8.61 21.12 34.82
N ALA A 756 -8.79 22.04 35.75
CA ALA A 756 -7.80 22.30 36.79
C ALA A 756 -7.61 21.12 37.75
N ASN A 757 -8.68 20.41 38.09
CA ASN A 757 -8.66 19.30 39.05
C ASN A 757 -8.03 18.00 38.50
N THR A 758 -7.91 17.86 37.18
CA THR A 758 -7.29 16.71 36.50
C THR A 758 -6.10 17.17 35.64
N CYS A 759 -5.52 18.32 35.98
CA CYS A 759 -4.45 18.93 35.21
C CYS A 759 -3.11 18.23 35.53
N ARG A 760 -2.26 18.04 34.53
CA ARG A 760 -0.85 17.66 34.69
C ARG A 760 0.03 18.65 33.94
N SER A 761 1.11 19.11 34.57
CA SER A 761 2.06 20.03 33.94
C SER A 761 2.71 19.34 32.74
N GLN A 762 2.55 19.92 31.55
CA GLN A 762 2.93 19.32 30.28
C GLN A 762 3.08 20.38 29.18
N SER A 763 3.63 19.99 28.05
CA SER A 763 3.95 20.86 26.92
C SER A 763 3.18 20.44 25.68
N PHE A 764 2.28 21.30 25.18
CA PHE A 764 1.45 21.05 24.01
C PHE A 764 2.09 21.56 22.72
N ARG A 765 1.82 20.86 21.62
CA ARG A 765 2.22 21.22 20.26
C ARG A 765 1.17 20.82 19.23
N ILE A 766 1.20 21.45 18.07
CA ILE A 766 0.51 20.94 16.88
C ILE A 766 1.36 19.80 16.32
N SER A 767 0.92 18.56 16.53
CA SER A 767 1.64 17.36 16.08
C SER A 767 1.38 17.05 14.62
N SER A 768 0.18 17.32 14.13
CA SER A 768 -0.10 17.32 12.70
C SER A 768 -1.08 18.42 12.30
N ALA A 769 -0.98 18.83 11.04
CA ALA A 769 -1.91 19.75 10.43
C ALA A 769 -2.12 19.37 8.96
N SER A 770 -3.36 19.46 8.51
CA SER A 770 -3.75 19.35 7.11
C SER A 770 -4.62 20.54 6.76
N ILE A 771 -4.20 21.39 5.82
CA ILE A 771 -4.94 22.60 5.43
C ILE A 771 -5.15 22.57 3.92
N THR A 772 -6.40 22.55 3.48
CA THR A 772 -6.80 22.37 2.08
C THR A 772 -7.57 23.59 1.56
N ASP A 773 -7.27 24.02 0.33
CA ASP A 773 -8.00 25.08 -0.38
C ASP A 773 -9.28 24.56 -1.08
N THR A 774 -10.01 25.44 -1.76
CA THR A 774 -11.20 25.04 -2.54
C THR A 774 -10.89 24.22 -3.79
N GLN A 775 -9.62 24.16 -4.22
CA GLN A 775 -9.17 23.46 -5.43
C GLN A 775 -8.48 22.11 -5.14
N GLY A 776 -8.31 21.75 -3.87
CA GLY A 776 -7.69 20.49 -3.42
C GLY A 776 -6.19 20.58 -3.12
N HIS A 777 -5.54 21.73 -3.23
CA HIS A 777 -4.15 21.89 -2.82
C HIS A 777 -4.07 21.84 -1.29
N THR A 778 -3.19 20.98 -0.76
CA THR A 778 -3.13 20.70 0.67
C THR A 778 -1.71 20.92 1.20
N SER A 779 -1.59 21.65 2.32
CA SER A 779 -0.37 21.73 3.10
C SER A 779 -0.44 20.72 4.24
N LEU A 780 0.64 19.95 4.46
CA LEU A 780 0.71 18.88 5.46
C LEU A 780 1.88 19.06 6.42
N LEU A 781 1.64 18.74 7.69
CA LEU A 781 2.63 18.65 8.76
C LEU A 781 2.40 17.33 9.52
N PRO A 782 3.43 16.48 9.71
CA PRO A 782 4.69 16.46 8.97
C PRO A 782 4.52 15.94 7.54
N SER A 783 5.37 16.40 6.61
CA SER A 783 5.46 15.82 5.26
C SER A 783 6.88 15.93 4.72
N LYS A 784 7.24 15.04 3.78
CA LYS A 784 8.50 15.11 3.02
C LYS A 784 8.35 15.91 1.72
N LEU A 785 7.17 15.84 1.10
CA LEU A 785 6.92 16.30 -0.27
C LEU A 785 5.90 17.45 -0.37
N ASN A 786 5.16 17.72 0.71
CA ASN A 786 4.15 18.79 0.72
C ASN A 786 4.66 20.03 1.47
N VAL A 787 4.01 21.16 1.22
CA VAL A 787 4.31 22.42 1.92
C VAL A 787 3.93 22.29 3.39
N ASN A 788 4.86 22.63 4.29
CA ASN A 788 4.56 22.70 5.72
C ASN A 788 3.70 23.97 6.01
N PRO A 789 2.49 23.84 6.56
CA PRO A 789 1.63 24.99 6.88
C PRO A 789 2.27 25.99 7.87
N LEU A 790 3.19 25.54 8.72
CA LEU A 790 3.93 26.32 9.71
C LEU A 790 5.32 26.77 9.22
N MET A 791 5.64 26.66 7.93
CA MET A 791 7.00 26.96 7.42
C MET A 791 7.55 28.34 7.84
N LYS A 792 6.68 29.34 8.02
CA LYS A 792 7.05 30.70 8.45
C LYS A 792 7.39 30.83 9.94
N PHE A 793 7.14 29.81 10.74
CA PHE A 793 7.21 29.84 12.21
C PHE A 793 8.05 28.72 12.80
N LEU A 794 8.90 28.06 12.01
CA LEU A 794 9.70 26.91 12.45
C LEU A 794 10.72 27.23 13.55
N ASP A 795 11.04 28.51 13.75
CA ASP A 795 11.90 29.06 14.80
C ASP A 795 11.12 29.79 15.91
N SER A 796 9.78 29.76 15.85
CA SER A 796 8.93 30.51 16.77
C SER A 796 8.87 29.85 18.16
N PRO A 797 8.99 30.61 19.26
CA PRO A 797 8.76 30.08 20.60
C PRO A 797 7.30 29.67 20.83
N HIS A 798 6.37 30.08 19.95
CA HIS A 798 4.96 29.72 20.02
C HIS A 798 4.66 28.28 19.56
N LEU A 799 5.65 27.56 19.01
CA LEU A 799 5.48 26.17 18.56
C LEU A 799 5.16 25.21 19.72
N THR A 800 5.49 25.61 20.95
CA THR A 800 5.20 24.87 22.17
C THR A 800 4.44 25.76 23.15
N LEU A 801 3.43 25.19 23.80
CA LEU A 801 2.66 25.83 24.85
C LEU A 801 2.79 25.00 26.12
N ASN A 802 3.43 25.55 27.15
CA ASN A 802 3.63 24.86 28.42
C ASN A 802 2.51 25.22 29.40
N ILE A 803 2.00 24.23 30.12
CA ILE A 803 1.12 24.47 31.27
C ILE A 803 1.76 24.02 32.57
N THR A 804 1.46 24.76 33.64
CA THR A 804 1.81 24.39 35.01
C THR A 804 0.54 24.20 35.83
N CYS A 805 0.42 23.08 36.53
CA CYS A 805 -0.77 22.71 37.30
C CYS A 805 -0.43 22.67 38.80
N PRO A 806 -0.51 23.79 39.53
CA PRO A 806 -0.10 23.86 40.94
C PRO A 806 -1.03 23.11 41.90
N GLN A 807 -2.29 22.89 41.52
CA GLN A 807 -3.32 22.29 42.37
C GLN A 807 -3.62 20.82 42.03
N ALA A 808 -2.81 20.19 41.16
CA ALA A 808 -3.04 18.83 40.74
C ALA A 808 -2.79 17.84 41.88
N ILE A 809 -3.72 16.89 42.07
CA ILE A 809 -3.45 15.69 42.86
C ILE A 809 -2.37 14.91 42.10
N VAL A 810 -1.22 14.72 42.73
CA VAL A 810 -0.14 13.92 42.15
C VAL A 810 -0.52 12.45 42.33
N ASP A 811 -1.06 11.87 41.28
CA ASP A 811 -1.28 10.44 41.14
C ASP A 811 -0.22 9.88 40.18
N ASN A 812 0.52 8.88 40.64
CA ASN A 812 1.50 8.15 39.84
C ASN A 812 1.19 6.65 39.80
N ILE A 813 0.02 6.24 40.28
CA ILE A 813 -0.42 4.86 40.29
C ILE A 813 -1.30 4.65 39.06
N PRO A 814 -0.87 3.85 38.07
CA PRO A 814 -1.66 3.61 36.88
C PRO A 814 -3.01 2.93 37.21
N PRO A 815 -4.02 3.15 36.37
CA PRO A 815 -5.34 2.52 36.52
C PRO A 815 -5.22 1.00 36.35
N VAL A 816 -6.06 0.22 37.01
CA VAL A 816 -5.99 -1.25 36.97
C VAL A 816 -7.20 -1.89 36.30
N LEU A 817 -6.99 -2.99 35.59
CA LEU A 817 -8.04 -3.86 35.05
C LEU A 817 -8.54 -4.82 36.13
N THR A 818 -9.82 -4.72 36.49
CA THR A 818 -10.43 -5.52 37.59
C THR A 818 -11.25 -6.70 37.10
N SER A 819 -11.72 -6.66 35.85
CA SER A 819 -12.44 -7.77 35.22
C SER A 819 -12.26 -7.73 33.72
N PHE A 820 -12.13 -8.90 33.07
CA PHE A 820 -12.12 -9.03 31.62
C PHE A 820 -12.79 -10.34 31.21
N SER A 821 -13.76 -10.28 30.30
CA SER A 821 -14.47 -11.46 29.79
C SER A 821 -14.81 -11.31 28.31
N PRO A 822 -14.32 -12.22 27.44
CA PRO A 822 -14.90 -12.39 26.11
C PRO A 822 -16.27 -13.09 26.22
N SER A 823 -17.10 -12.96 25.18
CA SER A 823 -18.42 -13.60 25.10
C SER A 823 -18.35 -15.10 24.76
N VAL A 824 -17.21 -15.56 24.25
CA VAL A 824 -16.95 -16.95 23.84
C VAL A 824 -15.52 -17.34 24.18
N ASP A 825 -15.31 -18.62 24.46
CA ASP A 825 -13.98 -19.21 24.67
C ASP A 825 -13.42 -19.93 23.44
N THR A 826 -14.33 -20.39 22.58
CA THR A 826 -14.09 -21.02 21.29
C THR A 826 -14.97 -20.36 20.23
N ILE A 827 -14.41 -20.04 19.07
CA ILE A 827 -15.15 -19.47 17.95
C ILE A 827 -14.91 -20.24 16.65
N GLU A 828 -15.98 -20.45 15.89
CA GLU A 828 -15.92 -21.04 14.56
C GLU A 828 -15.72 -19.93 13.52
N VAL A 829 -14.62 -19.98 12.76
CA VAL A 829 -14.25 -18.92 11.79
C VAL A 829 -14.51 -19.31 10.34
N GLY A 830 -14.93 -20.56 10.09
CA GLY A 830 -15.30 -21.10 8.78
C GLY A 830 -16.79 -20.97 8.47
N VAL A 831 -17.51 -20.08 9.17
CA VAL A 831 -18.96 -19.84 9.01
C VAL A 831 -19.25 -18.43 8.50
N TYR A 832 -20.53 -18.18 8.21
CA TYR A 832 -21.01 -16.88 7.76
C TYR A 832 -20.73 -15.77 8.79
N LYS A 833 -20.44 -14.56 8.28
CA LYS A 833 -19.92 -13.41 9.05
C LYS A 833 -20.70 -13.05 10.32
N ASP A 834 -22.01 -13.27 10.34
CA ASP A 834 -22.87 -12.92 11.50
C ASP A 834 -22.59 -13.80 12.72
N PHE A 835 -21.97 -14.97 12.54
CA PHE A 835 -21.61 -15.90 13.61
C PHE A 835 -20.15 -15.76 14.08
N ARG A 836 -19.42 -14.76 13.57
CA ARG A 836 -18.00 -14.54 13.85
C ARG A 836 -17.74 -13.31 14.72
N ASN A 837 -18.70 -12.95 15.57
CA ASN A 837 -18.60 -11.79 16.45
C ASN A 837 -18.16 -12.20 17.85
N ILE A 838 -17.15 -11.51 18.39
CA ILE A 838 -16.72 -11.66 19.79
C ILE A 838 -17.00 -10.35 20.50
N THR A 839 -17.74 -10.41 21.61
CA THR A 839 -17.98 -9.25 22.46
C THR A 839 -17.14 -9.35 23.73
N PHE A 840 -16.35 -8.32 24.01
CA PHE A 840 -15.55 -8.19 25.21
C PHE A 840 -16.24 -7.25 26.17
N THR A 841 -16.29 -7.63 27.45
CA THR A 841 -16.75 -6.77 28.55
C THR A 841 -15.68 -6.72 29.62
N PHE A 842 -15.31 -5.52 30.05
CA PHE A 842 -14.24 -5.35 31.03
C PHE A 842 -14.44 -4.11 31.89
N THR A 843 -13.81 -4.11 33.06
CA THR A 843 -13.90 -3.03 34.04
C THR A 843 -12.52 -2.62 34.48
N THR A 844 -12.31 -1.32 34.58
CA THR A 844 -11.07 -0.69 35.04
C THR A 844 -11.36 0.21 36.23
N SER A 845 -10.41 0.38 37.13
CA SER A 845 -10.58 1.24 38.30
C SER A 845 -9.34 2.07 38.61
N ASP A 846 -9.58 3.30 39.00
CA ASP A 846 -8.62 4.22 39.59
C ASP A 846 -9.37 5.07 40.62
N TYR A 847 -9.01 4.97 41.90
CA TYR A 847 -9.71 5.68 42.97
C TYR A 847 -9.03 7.00 43.37
N GLU A 848 -7.83 7.27 42.86
CA GLU A 848 -7.04 8.45 43.24
C GLU A 848 -7.35 9.62 42.30
N SER A 849 -7.00 9.49 41.02
CA SER A 849 -7.33 10.51 40.01
C SER A 849 -8.56 10.15 39.17
N GLY A 850 -8.97 8.88 39.13
CA GLY A 850 -10.08 8.40 38.32
C GLY A 850 -9.71 8.14 36.87
N ILE A 851 -10.53 7.37 36.14
CA ILE A 851 -10.27 7.04 34.72
C ILE A 851 -10.51 8.24 33.80
N SER A 852 -9.61 8.45 32.82
CA SER A 852 -9.81 9.41 31.75
C SER A 852 -10.94 8.96 30.82
N THR A 853 -11.88 9.86 30.57
CA THR A 853 -12.96 9.64 29.58
C THR A 853 -12.56 10.04 28.17
N ARG A 854 -11.39 10.67 27.98
CA ARG A 854 -10.83 10.96 26.64
C ARG A 854 -10.14 9.75 26.05
N HIS A 855 -9.45 8.96 26.87
CA HIS A 855 -8.75 7.76 26.43
C HIS A 855 -9.66 6.55 26.62
N ILE A 856 -10.24 6.08 25.53
CA ILE A 856 -11.04 4.86 25.56
C ILE A 856 -10.14 3.67 25.24
N PRO A 857 -10.07 2.65 26.11
CA PRO A 857 -9.21 1.50 25.87
C PRO A 857 -9.57 0.78 24.57
N VAL A 858 -8.56 0.17 23.96
CA VAL A 858 -8.68 -0.55 22.70
C VAL A 858 -8.40 -2.02 22.96
N VAL A 859 -9.30 -2.88 22.49
CA VAL A 859 -9.10 -4.33 22.50
C VAL A 859 -8.43 -4.72 21.20
N TYR A 860 -7.34 -5.47 21.30
CA TYR A 860 -6.61 -6.00 20.16
C TYR A 860 -6.70 -7.52 20.17
N ILE A 861 -6.94 -8.08 18.99
CA ILE A 861 -6.81 -9.51 18.76
C ILE A 861 -5.70 -9.75 17.76
N THR A 862 -4.82 -10.71 18.05
CA THR A 862 -3.65 -11.03 17.23
C THR A 862 -3.70 -12.50 16.86
N ALA A 863 -3.48 -12.80 15.58
CA ALA A 863 -3.32 -14.16 15.08
C ALA A 863 -2.15 -14.18 14.09
N LYS A 864 -1.33 -15.23 14.11
CA LYS A 864 -0.20 -15.33 13.17
C LYS A 864 -0.72 -15.53 11.75
N ASN A 865 0.06 -15.03 10.78
CA ASN A 865 -0.14 -15.15 9.34
C ASN A 865 -1.38 -14.46 8.77
N PHE A 866 -2.23 -13.80 9.56
CA PHE A 866 -3.35 -13.04 9.02
C PHE A 866 -2.91 -11.62 8.70
N ASP A 867 -3.07 -11.21 7.45
CA ASP A 867 -2.80 -9.85 7.02
C ASP A 867 -4.10 -9.17 6.60
N ARG A 868 -4.19 -7.87 6.86
CA ARG A 868 -5.31 -7.07 6.39
C ARG A 868 -4.99 -6.59 4.98
N GLU A 869 -5.82 -7.02 4.03
CA GLU A 869 -5.74 -6.71 2.59
C GLU A 869 -5.59 -5.20 2.27
N ASP A 870 -5.90 -4.31 3.21
CA ASP A 870 -5.89 -2.85 3.03
C ASP A 870 -4.54 -2.15 3.27
N SER A 871 -3.55 -2.75 3.95
CA SER A 871 -2.30 -2.02 4.26
C SER A 871 -1.29 -2.12 3.12
N LYS A 872 -1.34 -1.17 2.19
CA LYS A 872 -0.30 -0.93 1.16
C LYS A 872 1.03 -0.45 1.73
N GLU A 873 1.10 -0.19 3.03
CA GLU A 873 2.37 0.07 3.71
C GLU A 873 3.10 -1.26 3.92
N ILE A 874 4.43 -1.27 3.84
CA ILE A 874 5.31 -2.46 4.05
C ILE A 874 5.21 -3.02 5.51
N PHE A 875 4.24 -2.54 6.28
CA PHE A 875 3.90 -2.93 7.64
C PHE A 875 2.55 -3.63 7.60
N PHE A 876 2.59 -4.94 7.79
CA PHE A 876 1.40 -5.77 7.86
C PHE A 876 0.83 -5.71 9.28
N ASP A 877 -0.33 -5.06 9.43
CA ASP A 877 -1.05 -5.00 10.71
C ASP A 877 -1.74 -6.36 10.96
N GLU A 878 -1.02 -7.32 11.55
CA GLU A 878 -1.55 -8.67 11.92
C GLU A 878 -2.59 -8.63 13.07
N GLN A 879 -3.12 -7.44 13.36
CA GLN A 879 -3.94 -7.17 14.52
C GLN A 879 -5.24 -6.50 14.09
N ILE A 880 -6.36 -7.11 14.48
CA ILE A 880 -7.64 -6.41 14.45
C ILE A 880 -7.80 -5.70 15.78
N SER A 881 -8.12 -4.41 15.73
CA SER A 881 -8.35 -3.60 16.91
C SER A 881 -9.72 -2.95 16.85
N GLN A 882 -10.30 -2.72 18.03
CA GLN A 882 -11.56 -2.00 18.15
C GLN A 882 -11.54 -1.16 19.42
N VAL A 883 -11.81 0.14 19.26
CA VAL A 883 -12.00 1.06 20.38
C VAL A 883 -13.26 0.63 21.13
N ALA A 884 -13.14 0.47 22.45
CA ALA A 884 -14.27 0.08 23.28
C ALA A 884 -15.32 1.21 23.40
N LYS A 885 -16.45 0.89 24.03
CA LYS A 885 -17.51 1.85 24.37
C LYS A 885 -17.66 1.89 25.88
N LEU A 886 -17.66 3.08 26.47
CA LEU A 886 -17.91 3.26 27.90
C LEU A 886 -19.39 2.96 28.20
N SER A 887 -19.63 1.89 28.96
CA SER A 887 -20.96 1.44 29.37
C SER A 887 -21.43 2.13 30.65
N SER A 888 -20.52 2.33 31.61
CA SER A 888 -20.81 3.00 32.88
C SER A 888 -19.54 3.58 33.51
N TYR A 889 -19.69 4.64 34.31
CA TYR A 889 -18.60 5.26 35.07
C TYR A 889 -19.09 5.71 36.44
N ILE A 890 -18.58 5.10 37.51
CA ILE A 890 -19.03 5.36 38.89
C ILE A 890 -17.81 5.32 39.82
N TYR A 891 -17.55 6.44 40.51
CA TYR A 891 -16.49 6.56 41.54
C TYR A 891 -15.12 6.02 41.09
N GLY A 892 -14.64 6.42 39.90
CA GLY A 892 -13.35 5.98 39.40
C GLY A 892 -13.34 4.57 38.79
N VAL A 893 -14.49 3.89 38.73
CA VAL A 893 -14.66 2.59 38.09
C VAL A 893 -15.37 2.77 36.75
N ALA A 894 -14.73 2.34 35.66
CA ALA A 894 -15.25 2.42 34.30
C ALA A 894 -15.48 1.01 33.73
N THR A 895 -16.69 0.73 33.25
CA THR A 895 -17.00 -0.51 32.53
C THR A 895 -17.11 -0.23 31.04
N TYR A 896 -16.49 -1.09 30.24
CA TYR A 896 -16.42 -0.98 28.79
C TYR A 896 -16.98 -2.22 28.10
N THR A 897 -17.48 -2.02 26.88
CA THR A 897 -17.86 -3.12 25.97
C THR A 897 -17.33 -2.88 24.56
N CYS A 898 -16.99 -3.94 23.86
CA CYS A 898 -16.43 -3.89 22.51
C CYS A 898 -16.83 -5.14 21.73
N THR A 899 -17.29 -5.02 20.48
CA THR A 899 -17.59 -6.18 19.63
C THR A 899 -16.70 -6.15 18.39
N ILE A 900 -15.98 -7.24 18.13
CA ILE A 900 -15.13 -7.41 16.96
C ILE A 900 -15.72 -8.49 16.05
N GLN A 901 -15.95 -8.18 14.78
CA GLN A 901 -16.31 -9.16 13.75
C GLN A 901 -15.04 -9.70 13.11
N LEU A 902 -14.84 -11.02 13.15
CA LEU A 902 -13.69 -11.65 12.52
C LEU A 902 -13.90 -11.80 11.01
N ALA A 903 -12.81 -11.67 10.25
CA ALA A 903 -12.74 -12.11 8.87
C ALA A 903 -12.86 -13.65 8.77
N TYR A 904 -13.19 -14.16 7.57
CA TYR A 904 -13.26 -15.59 7.34
C TYR A 904 -11.89 -16.23 7.58
N GLY A 905 -11.83 -17.35 8.32
CA GLY A 905 -10.58 -18.07 8.57
C GLY A 905 -9.59 -17.39 9.54
N TYR A 906 -9.94 -16.26 10.17
CA TYR A 906 -9.05 -15.53 11.08
C TYR A 906 -8.56 -16.41 12.24
N GLY A 907 -7.25 -16.54 12.42
CA GLY A 907 -6.66 -17.41 13.46
C GLY A 907 -6.92 -18.91 13.27
N SER A 908 -7.36 -19.35 12.08
CA SER A 908 -7.50 -20.77 11.77
C SER A 908 -6.20 -21.53 12.06
N TYR A 909 -6.32 -22.70 12.71
CA TYR A 909 -5.22 -23.57 13.15
C TYR A 909 -4.26 -23.03 14.22
N GLN A 910 -4.39 -21.76 14.64
CA GLN A 910 -3.46 -21.10 15.58
C GLN A 910 -4.16 -20.38 16.75
N GLY A 911 -5.49 -20.27 16.73
CA GLY A 911 -6.21 -19.54 17.77
C GLY A 911 -5.97 -18.03 17.71
N ILE A 912 -6.49 -17.32 18.70
CA ILE A 912 -6.46 -15.86 18.76
C ILE A 912 -5.91 -15.43 20.12
N LEU A 913 -4.92 -14.55 20.11
CA LEU A 913 -4.43 -13.84 21.28
C LEU A 913 -5.24 -12.57 21.49
N VAL A 914 -5.53 -12.22 22.73
CA VAL A 914 -6.32 -11.05 23.12
C VAL A 914 -5.49 -10.16 24.04
N SER A 915 -5.58 -8.85 23.85
CA SER A 915 -4.92 -7.85 24.69
C SER A 915 -5.76 -6.58 24.79
N VAL A 916 -5.53 -5.80 25.84
CA VAL A 916 -6.24 -4.54 26.10
C VAL A 916 -5.23 -3.45 26.42
N TYR A 917 -5.20 -2.38 25.65
CA TYR A 917 -4.29 -1.25 25.88
C TYR A 917 -5.04 0.08 25.93
N GLY A 918 -4.36 1.14 26.37
CA GLY A 918 -4.94 2.49 26.40
C GLY A 918 -5.86 2.73 27.59
N ILE A 919 -5.63 2.03 28.71
CA ILE A 919 -6.29 2.35 29.98
C ILE A 919 -5.50 3.50 30.61
N VAL A 920 -6.11 4.67 30.71
CA VAL A 920 -5.42 5.88 31.17
C VAL A 920 -6.23 6.57 32.24
N ASP A 921 -5.58 7.00 33.31
CA ASP A 921 -6.21 7.81 34.36
C ASP A 921 -6.25 9.30 33.98
N ASN A 922 -6.78 10.13 34.88
CA ASN A 922 -6.86 11.57 34.69
C ASN A 922 -5.51 12.30 34.87
N GLN A 923 -4.48 11.62 35.38
CA GLN A 923 -3.11 12.12 35.46
C GLN A 923 -2.20 11.57 34.34
N LEU A 924 -2.78 10.94 33.31
CA LEU A 924 -2.06 10.41 32.14
C LEU A 924 -1.08 9.28 32.47
N ASN A 925 -1.30 8.56 33.58
CA ASN A 925 -0.64 7.27 33.79
C ASN A 925 -1.37 6.22 32.95
N ILE A 926 -0.57 5.42 32.24
CA ILE A 926 -1.03 4.46 31.24
C ILE A 926 -0.85 3.06 31.79
N ASN A 927 -1.83 2.21 31.52
CA ASN A 927 -1.76 0.77 31.73
C ASN A 927 -2.28 0.02 30.50
N GLY A 928 -1.82 -1.21 30.35
CA GLY A 928 -2.21 -2.12 29.30
C GLY A 928 -1.77 -3.54 29.60
N TYR A 929 -2.53 -4.49 29.09
CA TYR A 929 -2.42 -5.90 29.43
C TYR A 929 -2.28 -6.70 28.14
N SER A 930 -1.08 -7.25 27.93
CA SER A 930 -0.86 -8.24 26.89
C SER A 930 -1.62 -9.53 27.20
N THR A 931 -1.63 -10.48 26.26
CA THR A 931 -2.25 -11.78 26.48
C THR A 931 -1.71 -12.51 27.70
N THR A 932 -0.38 -12.52 27.89
CA THR A 932 0.21 -13.16 29.07
C THR A 932 -0.10 -12.39 30.35
N ASP A 933 -0.24 -11.06 30.27
CA ASP A 933 -0.62 -10.25 31.44
C ASP A 933 -2.05 -10.58 31.87
N LEU A 934 -3.00 -10.69 30.93
CA LEU A 934 -4.37 -11.12 31.20
C LEU A 934 -4.42 -12.52 31.83
N GLN A 935 -3.69 -13.48 31.26
CA GLN A 935 -3.61 -14.84 31.80
C GLN A 935 -3.00 -14.88 33.20
N SER A 936 -1.99 -14.04 33.47
CA SER A 936 -1.37 -13.94 34.80
C SER A 936 -2.32 -13.41 35.87
N LEU A 937 -3.33 -12.63 35.47
CA LEU A 937 -4.42 -12.14 36.33
C LEU A 937 -5.59 -13.13 36.45
N GLY A 938 -5.52 -14.28 35.78
CA GLY A 938 -6.59 -15.27 35.74
C GLY A 938 -7.72 -14.92 34.76
N PHE A 939 -7.53 -13.93 33.89
CA PHE A 939 -8.47 -13.61 32.82
C PHE A 939 -8.18 -14.43 31.56
N GLN A 940 -9.19 -14.56 30.71
CA GLN A 940 -9.06 -15.23 29.44
C GLN A 940 -8.29 -14.34 28.44
N GLY A 941 -7.01 -14.64 28.22
CA GLY A 941 -6.18 -13.97 27.23
C GLY A 941 -6.20 -14.60 25.84
N THR A 942 -6.77 -15.79 25.67
CA THR A 942 -6.80 -16.50 24.38
C THR A 942 -8.16 -17.08 24.04
N ILE A 943 -8.45 -17.16 22.74
CA ILE A 943 -9.68 -17.73 22.20
C ILE A 943 -9.30 -18.86 21.25
N LYS A 944 -9.89 -20.03 21.47
CA LYS A 944 -9.69 -21.20 20.62
C LYS A 944 -10.47 -21.02 19.32
N VAL A 945 -9.89 -21.43 18.19
CA VAL A 945 -10.54 -21.33 16.89
C VAL A 945 -10.89 -22.73 16.39
N THR A 946 -12.11 -22.90 15.88
CA THR A 946 -12.48 -24.03 15.03
C THR A 946 -12.68 -23.56 13.59
N TYR A 947 -12.35 -24.41 12.63
CA TYR A 947 -12.42 -24.09 11.22
C TYR A 947 -13.06 -25.24 10.44
N SER A 948 -14.33 -25.06 10.12
CA SER A 948 -15.15 -26.03 9.42
C SER A 948 -14.97 -25.91 7.91
N ASN A 949 -15.02 -27.06 7.22
CA ASN A 949 -15.02 -27.13 5.75
C ASN A 949 -16.45 -27.01 5.18
N ASN A 950 -17.26 -26.10 5.72
CA ASN A 950 -18.60 -25.83 5.19
C ASN A 950 -18.49 -24.77 4.08
N PRO A 951 -19.22 -24.91 2.96
CA PRO A 951 -19.26 -23.86 1.96
C PRO A 951 -19.93 -22.61 2.55
N VAL A 952 -19.35 -21.44 2.32
CA VAL A 952 -19.90 -20.15 2.79
C VAL A 952 -20.00 -19.21 1.59
N LEU A 953 -21.14 -18.53 1.47
CA LEU A 953 -21.35 -17.49 0.48
C LEU A 953 -21.20 -16.14 1.14
N ASP A 954 -20.37 -15.27 0.57
CA ASP A 954 -20.17 -13.91 1.08
C ASP A 954 -21.01 -12.91 0.32
N THR A 955 -20.86 -12.87 -1.01
CA THR A 955 -21.49 -11.87 -1.88
C THR A 955 -21.80 -12.43 -3.27
N THR A 956 -22.51 -11.66 -4.08
CA THR A 956 -22.73 -11.94 -5.51
C THR A 956 -22.44 -10.69 -6.34
N SER A 957 -22.16 -10.87 -7.63
CA SER A 957 -22.20 -9.76 -8.59
C SER A 957 -23.61 -9.17 -8.65
N ALA A 958 -23.72 -7.90 -9.04
CA ALA A 958 -24.99 -7.34 -9.44
C ALA A 958 -25.53 -8.09 -10.67
N ILE A 959 -26.84 -8.25 -10.76
CA ILE A 959 -27.54 -8.80 -11.93
C ILE A 959 -28.66 -7.84 -12.32
N ASN A 960 -28.88 -7.61 -13.60
CA ASN A 960 -30.04 -6.85 -14.07
C ASN A 960 -31.26 -7.77 -14.24
N SER A 961 -32.47 -7.22 -14.33
CA SER A 961 -33.70 -8.02 -14.40
C SER A 961 -33.83 -8.83 -15.70
N THR A 962 -33.06 -8.45 -16.71
CA THR A 962 -32.92 -9.18 -17.99
C THR A 962 -31.72 -10.12 -18.00
N GLY A 963 -30.94 -10.13 -16.93
CA GLY A 963 -29.63 -10.74 -16.86
C GLY A 963 -29.75 -12.21 -16.58
N THR A 964 -28.89 -12.98 -17.24
CA THR A 964 -28.79 -14.42 -17.05
C THR A 964 -27.51 -14.83 -16.33
N SER A 965 -26.54 -13.91 -16.25
CA SER A 965 -25.23 -14.15 -15.64
C SER A 965 -25.18 -13.67 -14.19
N LEU A 966 -24.70 -14.53 -13.30
CA LEU A 966 -24.46 -14.25 -11.90
C LEU A 966 -23.13 -14.86 -11.47
N THR A 967 -22.28 -14.04 -10.86
CA THR A 967 -21.07 -14.49 -10.16
C THR A 967 -21.34 -14.52 -8.66
N ILE A 968 -20.90 -15.57 -7.99
CA ILE A 968 -21.08 -15.79 -6.55
C ILE A 968 -19.69 -15.96 -5.96
N TYR A 969 -19.40 -15.18 -4.91
CA TYR A 969 -18.13 -15.19 -4.20
C TYR A 969 -18.33 -15.84 -2.83
N GLY A 970 -17.35 -16.63 -2.41
CA GLY A 970 -17.38 -17.28 -1.11
C GLY A 970 -16.16 -18.15 -0.86
N HIS A 971 -16.34 -19.19 -0.05
CA HIS A 971 -15.27 -20.06 0.40
C HIS A 971 -15.70 -21.53 0.42
N LYS A 972 -14.71 -22.42 0.30
CA LYS A 972 -14.85 -23.89 0.42
C LYS A 972 -15.87 -24.48 -0.56
N PHE A 973 -15.92 -23.97 -1.78
CA PHE A 973 -16.69 -24.60 -2.86
C PHE A 973 -16.07 -25.91 -3.36
N GLY A 974 -14.82 -26.18 -2.99
CA GLY A 974 -14.08 -27.37 -3.42
C GLY A 974 -13.51 -27.22 -4.84
N ILE A 975 -12.86 -28.28 -5.30
CA ILE A 975 -12.15 -28.31 -6.59
C ILE A 975 -12.74 -29.33 -7.58
N ASP A 976 -13.83 -30.02 -7.21
CA ASP A 976 -14.49 -31.03 -8.01
C ASP A 976 -15.92 -30.60 -8.34
N SER A 977 -16.16 -30.19 -9.59
CA SER A 977 -17.48 -29.75 -10.06
C SER A 977 -18.59 -30.77 -9.87
N THR A 978 -18.28 -32.07 -9.82
CA THR A 978 -19.32 -33.11 -9.71
C THR A 978 -19.98 -33.12 -8.33
N LYS A 979 -19.35 -32.48 -7.36
CA LYS A 979 -19.80 -32.37 -5.97
C LYS A 979 -20.46 -31.03 -5.66
N ILE A 980 -20.50 -30.11 -6.61
CA ILE A 980 -21.01 -28.74 -6.44
C ILE A 980 -22.37 -28.62 -7.11
N THR A 981 -23.38 -28.22 -6.35
CA THR A 981 -24.71 -27.89 -6.88
C THR A 981 -25.10 -26.49 -6.45
N LEU A 982 -25.25 -25.57 -7.42
CA LEU A 982 -25.88 -24.28 -7.20
C LEU A 982 -27.41 -24.43 -7.23
N GLN A 983 -28.09 -23.89 -6.21
CA GLN A 983 -29.54 -23.84 -6.15
C GLN A 983 -30.05 -22.41 -6.07
N VAL A 984 -31.14 -22.13 -6.78
CA VAL A 984 -31.80 -20.83 -6.82
C VAL A 984 -33.27 -21.00 -6.43
N ASP A 985 -33.74 -20.22 -5.47
CA ASP A 985 -35.16 -20.10 -5.12
C ASP A 985 -35.69 -18.74 -5.57
N TYR A 986 -36.48 -18.76 -6.65
CA TYR A 986 -37.10 -17.56 -7.24
C TYR A 986 -38.30 -17.05 -6.45
N GLN A 987 -38.61 -17.65 -5.30
CA GLN A 987 -39.76 -17.32 -4.44
C GLN A 987 -41.11 -17.43 -5.16
N ASN A 988 -41.19 -18.25 -6.20
CA ASN A 988 -42.40 -18.48 -7.01
C ASN A 988 -43.22 -19.70 -6.53
N GLY A 989 -42.90 -20.26 -5.36
CA GLY A 989 -43.52 -21.46 -4.81
C GLY A 989 -42.99 -22.79 -5.35
N GLN A 990 -42.03 -22.79 -6.28
CA GLN A 990 -41.40 -24.01 -6.80
C GLN A 990 -40.19 -24.48 -5.96
N GLY A 991 -39.79 -23.67 -4.97
CA GLY A 991 -38.65 -23.95 -4.09
C GLY A 991 -37.30 -23.87 -4.82
N TRP A 992 -36.32 -24.59 -4.27
CA TRP A 992 -34.93 -24.58 -4.76
C TRP A 992 -34.79 -25.35 -6.08
N LYS A 993 -34.30 -24.67 -7.11
CA LYS A 993 -34.00 -25.24 -8.43
C LYS A 993 -32.50 -25.34 -8.67
N ASN A 994 -32.02 -26.53 -9.02
CA ASN A 994 -30.63 -26.73 -9.45
C ASN A 994 -30.35 -25.91 -10.71
N THR A 995 -29.26 -25.15 -10.68
CA THR A 995 -28.85 -24.24 -11.75
C THR A 995 -27.44 -24.61 -12.20
N PRO A 996 -27.22 -24.85 -13.51
CA PRO A 996 -25.92 -25.27 -14.00
C PRO A 996 -24.88 -24.14 -13.86
N LEU A 997 -23.65 -24.54 -13.56
CA LEU A 997 -22.50 -23.63 -13.46
C LEU A 997 -21.83 -23.49 -14.82
N SER A 998 -21.46 -22.26 -15.20
CA SER A 998 -20.60 -21.97 -16.35
C SER A 998 -19.13 -21.94 -15.97
N PHE A 999 -18.83 -21.66 -14.69
CA PHE A 999 -17.49 -21.68 -14.12
C PHE A 999 -17.58 -22.03 -12.64
N PHE A 1000 -16.55 -22.69 -12.11
CA PHE A 1000 -16.42 -22.98 -10.69
C PHE A 1000 -14.95 -22.95 -10.26
N SER A 1001 -14.74 -22.55 -9.03
CA SER A 1001 -13.51 -22.69 -8.27
C SER A 1001 -13.86 -22.85 -6.80
N GLY A 1002 -12.87 -22.98 -5.93
CA GLY A 1002 -13.06 -23.05 -4.49
C GLY A 1002 -13.58 -21.76 -3.83
N ILE A 1003 -13.48 -20.61 -4.52
CA ILE A 1003 -13.93 -19.30 -4.03
C ILE A 1003 -14.89 -18.54 -4.95
N ILE A 1004 -15.05 -18.96 -6.21
CA ILE A 1004 -15.94 -18.31 -7.19
C ILE A 1004 -16.80 -19.34 -7.91
N LEU A 1005 -18.10 -19.06 -8.03
CA LEU A 1005 -19.00 -19.77 -8.94
C LEU A 1005 -19.61 -18.78 -9.91
N MET A 1006 -19.74 -19.16 -11.18
CA MET A 1006 -20.51 -18.38 -12.16
C MET A 1006 -21.58 -19.25 -12.80
N THR A 1007 -22.71 -18.64 -13.10
CA THR A 1007 -23.77 -19.26 -13.92
C THR A 1007 -24.28 -18.26 -14.94
N ASN A 1008 -24.60 -18.74 -16.14
CA ASN A 1008 -25.30 -17.99 -17.18
C ASN A 1008 -26.76 -18.46 -17.35
N SER A 1009 -27.31 -19.08 -16.32
CA SER A 1009 -28.63 -19.75 -16.34
C SER A 1009 -29.62 -19.20 -15.32
N ILE A 1010 -29.41 -17.97 -14.83
CA ILE A 1010 -30.43 -17.27 -14.07
C ILE A 1010 -31.60 -16.94 -15.00
N THR A 1011 -32.81 -17.22 -14.55
CA THR A 1011 -34.04 -16.85 -15.26
C THR A 1011 -34.25 -15.35 -15.07
N PRO A 1012 -34.35 -14.56 -16.16
CA PRO A 1012 -34.63 -13.13 -16.07
C PRO A 1012 -35.83 -12.87 -15.17
N THR A 1013 -35.62 -12.09 -14.11
CA THR A 1013 -36.65 -11.76 -13.13
C THR A 1013 -36.39 -10.39 -12.54
N SER A 1014 -37.45 -9.68 -12.16
CA SER A 1014 -37.38 -8.45 -11.38
C SER A 1014 -37.61 -8.67 -9.88
N THR A 1015 -37.96 -9.89 -9.47
CA THR A 1015 -38.18 -10.24 -8.07
C THR A 1015 -36.86 -10.67 -7.44
N PRO A 1016 -36.58 -10.27 -6.18
CA PRO A 1016 -35.48 -10.83 -5.42
C PRO A 1016 -35.60 -12.37 -5.35
N PHE A 1017 -34.46 -13.04 -5.31
CA PHE A 1017 -34.38 -14.49 -5.23
C PHE A 1017 -33.22 -14.90 -4.33
N TYR A 1018 -33.27 -16.13 -3.78
CA TYR A 1018 -32.19 -16.63 -2.96
C TYR A 1018 -31.29 -17.58 -3.75
N VAL A 1019 -30.00 -17.55 -3.44
CA VAL A 1019 -29.01 -18.52 -3.93
C VAL A 1019 -28.36 -19.24 -2.76
N ARG A 1020 -28.08 -20.54 -2.93
CA ARG A 1020 -27.26 -21.34 -2.01
C ARG A 1020 -26.46 -22.37 -2.79
N VAL A 1021 -25.39 -22.87 -2.18
CA VAL A 1021 -24.52 -23.89 -2.78
C VAL A 1021 -24.51 -25.12 -1.90
N ILE A 1022 -24.52 -26.29 -2.53
CA ILE A 1022 -24.33 -27.59 -1.88
C ILE A 1022 -22.99 -28.15 -2.36
N VAL A 1023 -22.11 -28.52 -1.43
CA VAL A 1023 -20.80 -29.11 -1.69
C VAL A 1023 -20.64 -30.35 -0.84
N ASP A 1024 -20.48 -31.52 -1.44
CA ASP A 1024 -20.36 -32.79 -0.70
C ASP A 1024 -21.47 -32.95 0.36
N ASP A 1025 -22.73 -32.75 -0.05
CA ASP A 1025 -23.94 -32.77 0.79
C ASP A 1025 -24.02 -31.70 1.91
N ARG A 1026 -23.06 -30.76 1.98
CA ARG A 1026 -23.08 -29.63 2.92
C ARG A 1026 -23.70 -28.42 2.26
N ILE A 1027 -24.69 -27.82 2.92
CA ILE A 1027 -25.42 -26.66 2.42
C ILE A 1027 -24.79 -25.38 2.98
N SER A 1028 -24.54 -24.41 2.12
CA SER A 1028 -24.07 -23.07 2.53
C SER A 1028 -25.18 -22.25 3.20
N ASN A 1029 -24.82 -21.07 3.73
CA ASN A 1029 -25.81 -20.01 3.94
C ASN A 1029 -26.46 -19.62 2.60
N SER A 1030 -27.63 -18.97 2.68
CA SER A 1030 -28.33 -18.44 1.50
C SER A 1030 -28.06 -16.94 1.37
N LEU A 1031 -27.87 -16.45 0.14
CA LEU A 1031 -27.77 -15.02 -0.16
C LEU A 1031 -29.02 -14.54 -0.90
N LEU A 1032 -29.50 -13.36 -0.53
CA LEU A 1032 -30.55 -12.67 -1.27
C LEU A 1032 -29.91 -11.91 -2.44
N VAL A 1033 -30.34 -12.22 -3.65
CA VAL A 1033 -29.95 -11.52 -4.87
C VAL A 1033 -31.09 -10.63 -5.32
N VAL A 1034 -30.76 -9.39 -5.67
CA VAL A 1034 -31.74 -8.35 -6.02
C VAL A 1034 -31.47 -7.89 -7.45
N PRO A 1035 -32.31 -8.28 -8.42
CA PRO A 1035 -32.14 -7.83 -9.79
C PRO A 1035 -32.39 -6.33 -9.95
N THR A 1036 -31.54 -5.67 -10.74
CA THR A 1036 -31.65 -4.25 -11.07
C THR A 1036 -32.43 -4.06 -12.39
N GLY A 1037 -33.50 -3.25 -12.43
CA GLY A 1037 -34.07 -2.78 -13.71
C GLY A 1037 -35.47 -3.25 -14.15
N GLY A 1038 -36.30 -3.84 -13.29
CA GLY A 1038 -37.66 -4.28 -13.67
C GLY A 1038 -38.79 -3.71 -12.81
N GLY A 1039 -39.56 -2.75 -13.35
CA GLY A 1039 -40.93 -2.44 -12.94
C GLY A 1039 -41.14 -1.48 -11.76
N ASN A 1040 -41.64 -0.26 -12.06
CA ASN A 1040 -42.19 0.76 -11.16
C ASN A 1040 -41.44 1.00 -9.83
N ASN A 1041 -40.29 1.62 -10.03
CA ASN A 1041 -39.36 2.20 -9.07
C ASN A 1041 -40.04 3.21 -8.13
N LYS A 1042 -40.14 2.86 -6.84
CA LYS A 1042 -40.15 3.87 -5.77
C LYS A 1042 -38.94 3.60 -4.88
N CYS A 1043 -38.17 4.64 -4.57
CA CYS A 1043 -37.30 4.65 -3.41
C CYS A 1043 -38.15 4.30 -2.19
N ASN A 1044 -37.98 3.09 -1.67
CA ASN A 1044 -38.68 2.65 -0.47
C ASN A 1044 -37.66 2.56 0.64
N TYR A 1045 -37.91 3.23 1.74
CA TYR A 1045 -36.99 3.25 2.87
C TYR A 1045 -37.79 3.27 4.17
N GLU A 1046 -37.16 2.82 5.24
CA GLU A 1046 -37.67 2.90 6.60
C GLU A 1046 -36.62 3.56 7.48
N ILE A 1047 -37.04 4.52 8.31
CA ILE A 1047 -36.18 5.11 9.33
C ILE A 1047 -36.62 4.51 10.67
N ILE A 1048 -35.69 3.88 11.38
CA ILE A 1048 -35.89 3.38 12.75
C ILE A 1048 -35.07 4.25 13.69
N GLN A 1049 -35.68 4.74 14.76
CA GLN A 1049 -35.00 5.57 15.77
C GLN A 1049 -35.11 4.89 17.13
N THR A 1050 -33.97 4.64 17.77
CA THR A 1050 -33.88 3.99 19.09
C THR A 1050 -33.21 4.92 20.08
N ILE A 1051 -33.94 5.32 21.14
CA ILE A 1051 -33.37 6.10 22.24
C ILE A 1051 -32.36 5.22 22.99
N THR A 1052 -31.10 5.61 22.99
CA THR A 1052 -30.02 4.86 23.67
C THR A 1052 -29.67 5.46 25.04
N SER A 1053 -29.91 6.77 25.25
CA SER A 1053 -29.72 7.42 26.56
C SER A 1053 -30.58 8.68 26.69
N GLN A 1054 -30.94 9.05 27.93
CA GLN A 1054 -31.60 10.31 28.26
C GLN A 1054 -30.98 10.93 29.53
N TRP A 1055 -30.77 12.25 29.54
CA TRP A 1055 -30.28 12.97 30.71
C TRP A 1055 -30.80 14.40 30.77
N ASN A 1056 -30.79 15.00 31.96
CA ASN A 1056 -31.11 16.42 32.16
C ASN A 1056 -29.83 17.19 32.42
N ASN A 1057 -29.46 18.12 31.54
CA ASN A 1057 -28.34 19.01 31.80
C ASN A 1057 -28.86 20.27 32.50
N SER A 1058 -28.48 20.49 33.77
CA SER A 1058 -28.68 21.76 34.50
C SER A 1058 -30.13 22.26 34.70
N HIS A 1059 -31.11 21.37 34.95
CA HIS A 1059 -32.53 21.67 35.27
C HIS A 1059 -33.41 22.32 34.19
N ILE A 1060 -32.89 22.69 33.01
CA ILE A 1060 -33.68 23.48 32.04
C ILE A 1060 -34.16 22.66 30.83
N TYR A 1061 -33.39 21.67 30.34
CA TYR A 1061 -33.80 20.87 29.18
C TYR A 1061 -33.44 19.38 29.31
N PRO A 1062 -34.37 18.47 28.97
CA PRO A 1062 -34.07 17.06 28.75
C PRO A 1062 -33.33 16.86 27.43
N TYR A 1063 -32.31 16.03 27.43
CA TYR A 1063 -31.55 15.59 26.26
C TYR A 1063 -31.80 14.11 26.02
N THR A 1064 -31.93 13.74 24.75
CA THR A 1064 -32.09 12.35 24.31
C THR A 1064 -31.03 12.04 23.26
N LEU A 1065 -30.20 11.04 23.53
CA LEU A 1065 -29.31 10.42 22.56
C LEU A 1065 -30.05 9.30 21.84
N THR A 1066 -30.05 9.36 20.51
CA THR A 1066 -30.78 8.41 19.65
C THR A 1066 -29.85 7.85 18.57
N GLU A 1067 -29.95 6.55 18.33
CA GLU A 1067 -29.43 5.90 17.12
C GLU A 1067 -30.53 5.88 16.06
N ALA A 1068 -30.23 6.36 14.85
CA ALA A 1068 -31.10 6.26 13.69
C ALA A 1068 -30.54 5.23 12.69
N ILE A 1069 -31.42 4.41 12.12
CA ILE A 1069 -31.11 3.42 11.08
C ILE A 1069 -31.98 3.70 9.86
N ILE A 1070 -31.37 3.99 8.73
CA ILE A 1070 -32.02 4.11 7.42
C ILE A 1070 -31.93 2.74 6.75
N LYS A 1071 -33.05 2.04 6.60
CA LYS A 1071 -33.14 0.77 5.87
C LYS A 1071 -33.63 1.03 4.46
N ASN A 1072 -32.88 0.60 3.45
CA ASN A 1072 -33.36 0.61 2.08
C ASN A 1072 -34.29 -0.60 1.86
N LYS A 1073 -35.60 -0.38 1.80
CA LYS A 1073 -36.59 -1.43 1.47
C LYS A 1073 -36.91 -1.50 -0.02
N GLY A 1074 -36.26 -0.67 -0.84
CA GLY A 1074 -36.45 -0.57 -2.28
C GLY A 1074 -35.55 -1.55 -3.03
N SER A 1075 -35.85 -1.72 -4.32
CA SER A 1075 -35.06 -2.53 -5.26
C SER A 1075 -33.93 -1.73 -5.94
N LYS A 1076 -33.79 -0.45 -5.62
CA LYS A 1076 -32.69 0.41 -6.10
C LYS A 1076 -31.83 0.88 -4.92
N PRO A 1077 -30.51 1.01 -5.10
CA PRO A 1077 -29.67 1.67 -4.11
C PRO A 1077 -30.17 3.08 -3.84
N ILE A 1078 -30.20 3.50 -2.57
CA ILE A 1078 -30.38 4.89 -2.20
C ILE A 1078 -29.03 5.57 -2.43
N THR A 1079 -28.94 6.37 -3.49
CA THR A 1079 -27.71 7.12 -3.86
C THR A 1079 -27.64 8.49 -3.21
N SER A 1080 -28.74 8.94 -2.59
CA SER A 1080 -28.82 10.20 -1.85
C SER A 1080 -29.95 10.10 -0.83
N PHE A 1081 -29.66 10.47 0.42
CA PHE A 1081 -30.65 10.55 1.50
C PHE A 1081 -30.45 11.86 2.25
N ASN A 1082 -31.28 12.85 1.95
CA ASN A 1082 -31.17 14.20 2.46
C ASN A 1082 -32.31 14.49 3.44
N PHE A 1083 -32.05 15.08 4.59
CA PHE A 1083 -33.08 15.46 5.55
C PHE A 1083 -32.67 16.69 6.36
N THR A 1084 -33.63 17.31 7.02
CA THR A 1084 -33.43 18.36 8.02
C THR A 1084 -33.95 17.87 9.37
N MET A 1085 -33.42 18.39 10.48
CA MET A 1085 -33.88 17.98 11.81
C MET A 1085 -33.74 19.14 12.79
N ASN A 1086 -34.83 19.46 13.49
CA ASN A 1086 -34.90 20.55 14.45
C ASN A 1086 -34.45 20.11 15.86
N ASN A 1087 -34.03 21.06 16.69
CA ASN A 1087 -33.60 20.84 18.08
C ASN A 1087 -32.42 19.86 18.27
N ILE A 1088 -31.62 19.64 17.22
CA ILE A 1088 -30.35 18.92 17.30
C ILE A 1088 -29.36 19.72 18.16
N ASP A 1089 -28.75 19.05 19.12
CA ASP A 1089 -27.57 19.52 19.84
C ASP A 1089 -26.29 19.01 19.15
N GLN A 1090 -26.25 17.71 18.84
CA GLN A 1090 -25.14 17.07 18.13
C GLN A 1090 -25.64 15.97 17.19
N ILE A 1091 -24.93 15.71 16.11
CA ILE A 1091 -25.23 14.63 15.16
C ILE A 1091 -23.92 14.19 14.50
N TRP A 1092 -23.74 12.89 14.29
CA TRP A 1092 -22.55 12.30 13.68
C TRP A 1092 -22.94 11.15 12.77
N GLY A 1093 -22.04 10.75 11.87
CA GLY A 1093 -22.32 9.75 10.84
C GLY A 1093 -23.15 10.30 9.67
N VAL A 1094 -23.20 11.61 9.48
CA VAL A 1094 -23.81 12.26 8.30
C VAL A 1094 -23.03 13.53 7.98
N ASP A 1095 -23.03 13.93 6.71
CA ASP A 1095 -22.46 15.22 6.31
C ASP A 1095 -23.53 16.31 6.42
N LYS A 1096 -23.21 17.47 7.01
CA LYS A 1096 -24.10 18.64 7.05
C LYS A 1096 -23.72 19.62 5.94
N ASP A 1097 -24.66 19.96 5.08
CA ASP A 1097 -24.57 21.14 4.22
C ASP A 1097 -24.80 22.39 5.08
N THR A 1098 -23.73 23.18 5.26
CA THR A 1098 -23.73 24.37 6.12
C THR A 1098 -24.56 25.52 5.56
N ALA A 1099 -24.82 25.56 4.25
CA ALA A 1099 -25.62 26.62 3.63
C ALA A 1099 -27.12 26.36 3.75
N THR A 1100 -27.53 25.09 3.70
CA THR A 1100 -28.96 24.71 3.67
C THR A 1100 -29.45 24.04 4.96
N GLU A 1101 -28.54 23.73 5.88
CA GLU A 1101 -28.78 22.92 7.08
C GLU A 1101 -29.33 21.50 6.81
N VAL A 1102 -29.12 21.00 5.59
CA VAL A 1102 -29.50 19.65 5.18
C VAL A 1102 -28.41 18.66 5.56
N TYR A 1103 -28.78 17.56 6.21
CA TYR A 1103 -27.93 16.42 6.47
C TYR A 1103 -28.05 15.40 5.34
N ARG A 1104 -26.94 14.77 4.96
CA ARG A 1104 -26.84 13.76 3.90
C ARG A 1104 -25.98 12.58 4.33
N LEU A 1105 -26.10 11.44 3.63
CA LEU A 1105 -25.17 10.32 3.80
C LEU A 1105 -23.73 10.81 3.63
N PRO A 1106 -22.78 10.30 4.43
CA PRO A 1106 -21.42 10.77 4.34
C PRO A 1106 -20.79 10.38 3.00
N SER A 1107 -19.86 11.20 2.51
CA SER A 1107 -19.21 10.97 1.22
C SER A 1107 -18.55 9.58 1.08
N TRP A 1108 -18.10 8.98 2.18
CA TRP A 1108 -17.49 7.64 2.24
C TRP A 1108 -18.51 6.48 2.27
N HIS A 1109 -19.81 6.77 2.42
CA HIS A 1109 -20.90 5.79 2.36
C HIS A 1109 -22.14 6.40 1.69
N SER A 1110 -21.96 6.90 0.47
CA SER A 1110 -22.98 7.64 -0.28
C SER A 1110 -24.12 6.76 -0.82
N ILE A 1111 -23.98 5.43 -0.75
CA ILE A 1111 -24.93 4.47 -1.31
C ILE A 1111 -25.41 3.51 -0.21
N ILE A 1112 -26.72 3.33 -0.06
CA ILE A 1112 -27.30 2.22 0.71
C ILE A 1112 -27.89 1.23 -0.31
N ASN A 1113 -27.28 0.07 -0.52
CA ASN A 1113 -27.80 -0.88 -1.51
C ASN A 1113 -29.17 -1.42 -1.09
N PRO A 1114 -29.94 -2.00 -2.03
CA PRO A 1114 -31.20 -2.65 -1.70
C PRO A 1114 -31.07 -3.60 -0.51
N PHE A 1115 -31.95 -3.45 0.47
CA PHE A 1115 -32.01 -4.23 1.73
C PHE A 1115 -30.83 -4.06 2.69
N GLU A 1116 -29.90 -3.16 2.38
CA GLU A 1116 -28.91 -2.70 3.35
C GLU A 1116 -29.49 -1.63 4.28
N GLN A 1117 -28.70 -1.29 5.29
CA GLN A 1117 -29.03 -0.25 6.24
C GLN A 1117 -27.82 0.59 6.58
N TYR A 1118 -28.04 1.86 6.89
CA TYR A 1118 -27.02 2.78 7.36
C TYR A 1118 -27.43 3.33 8.73
N SER A 1119 -26.52 3.30 9.72
CA SER A 1119 -26.79 3.83 11.06
C SER A 1119 -25.95 5.04 11.40
N PHE A 1120 -26.54 5.97 12.16
CA PHE A 1120 -25.89 7.17 12.63
C PHE A 1120 -26.51 7.64 13.95
N GLY A 1121 -25.83 8.53 14.69
CA GLY A 1121 -26.27 8.95 16.02
C GLY A 1121 -26.50 10.45 16.12
N TYR A 1122 -27.43 10.86 16.99
CA TYR A 1122 -27.71 12.27 17.25
C TYR A 1122 -28.28 12.51 18.66
N ILE A 1123 -28.11 13.73 19.16
CA ILE A 1123 -28.62 14.24 20.43
C ILE A 1123 -29.62 15.35 20.14
N VAL A 1124 -30.82 15.29 20.74
CA VAL A 1124 -31.83 16.35 20.68
C VAL A 1124 -32.18 16.87 22.08
N LYS A 1125 -32.54 18.15 22.16
CA LYS A 1125 -33.08 18.81 23.37
C LYS A 1125 -34.58 18.48 23.55
N SER A 1126 -34.91 17.21 23.72
CA SER A 1126 -36.28 16.70 23.89
C SER A 1126 -36.30 15.42 24.72
N LEU A 1127 -37.48 15.05 25.24
CA LEU A 1127 -37.77 13.73 25.81
C LEU A 1127 -38.12 12.68 24.75
N THR A 1128 -38.28 13.10 23.49
CA THR A 1128 -38.60 12.23 22.34
C THR A 1128 -37.48 12.26 21.33
N VAL A 1129 -37.48 11.28 20.42
CA VAL A 1129 -36.60 11.28 19.24
C VAL A 1129 -36.82 12.52 18.37
N GLY A 1130 -35.80 12.92 17.59
CA GLY A 1130 -35.88 14.04 16.66
C GLY A 1130 -36.80 13.73 15.48
N ILE A 1131 -37.40 14.74 14.86
CA ILE A 1131 -38.26 14.56 13.68
C ILE A 1131 -37.42 14.78 12.42
N PHE A 1132 -37.41 13.78 11.54
CA PHE A 1132 -36.82 13.89 10.21
C PHE A 1132 -37.74 14.70 9.29
N ASP A 1133 -37.42 15.97 9.08
CA ASP A 1133 -38.16 16.89 8.22
C ASP A 1133 -37.54 16.94 6.81
N ASN A 1134 -38.33 17.24 5.78
CA ASN A 1134 -37.87 17.42 4.39
C ASN A 1134 -37.04 16.25 3.82
N VAL A 1135 -37.37 15.01 4.17
CA VAL A 1135 -36.64 13.84 3.66
C VAL A 1135 -36.77 13.75 2.13
N LYS A 1136 -35.65 13.83 1.43
CA LYS A 1136 -35.53 13.62 -0.02
C LYS A 1136 -34.61 12.43 -0.25
N VAL A 1137 -35.08 11.46 -1.03
CA VAL A 1137 -34.34 10.23 -1.33
C VAL A 1137 -34.22 10.07 -2.83
N GLU A 1138 -33.00 9.83 -3.31
CA GLU A 1138 -32.74 9.52 -4.73
C GLU A 1138 -32.26 8.08 -4.88
N CYS A 1139 -32.83 7.44 -5.91
CA CYS A 1139 -32.53 6.13 -6.47
C CYS A 1139 -32.82 6.26 -7.99
#